data_AF-A0A0J6RB01-F1
#
_entry.id   AF-A0A0J6RB01-F1
#
_cell.length_a   1.000
_cell.length_b   1.000
_cell.length_c   1.000
_cell.angle_alpha   90.00
_cell.angle_beta   90.00
_cell.angle_gamma   90.00
#
_symmetry.space_group_name_H-M   'P 1'
#
loop_
_entity.id
_entity.type
_entity.pdbx_description
1 polymer ?
#
loop_
_entity_poly.entity_id
_entity_poly.type
_entity_poly.pdbx_seq_one_letter_code
_entity_poly.pdbx_strand_id
1 'polypeptide(L)'
;MRHIKPQAALVSSSRTQIGAQAMLRVGVGIGFRLSDPFILAHEAACWEAIKAADPALPLFEPAMPKLRAEWLLLGSAHYRGPAAGAGALDWLAEAELGGVRKIASCRARPRLDGGRAEASLALDPRQAAAGLQGENPFGQRHAAPPLQRVRGLSVSPAPLAAMGPLGSDWPERRQWQPRFAGSPQAMADDGSHMGWPAATDLRFFQQAAPDQWSDQACWPEQAPYLLNGFHGGEIQGRLPALRPLLLAGRGDGPLDERPELALQTVWLLPDADLGVMWWNGFLPLDYVLDDGVGRLALGFKDAAEAERPEALVAFAERRARLDDQDPLLLADHALMPDPARGWVWEQILDSADHPRFAPPPRDRAEIRARLERSHEDLREAQAAQTRLQSFVRANENALAGLPQAASDGEDWRARLQSERGPWSELTIRDADLSGLVFDGRELSQIRFERCKLDHGRWRQCRLEQVQFVDCSLAGTVLDAVRWSGGGLNRCNLGASVWNGVELAQLGIEDCRLDDIAVNGGAWRAVTVQGEGGAGGWVGQLRWDQVNWCRVRAEDWRFTGVQADGLGLVECQLPRSGWRQCRLLKFSALDTDLSASVWQRCQQRFGVMSHGSSLRQARLEDCELLSCSWQELDAAQLRIEHCACPQLHAQRLSAPDSLWRGCALDGLNATHAELSRARFEACALKDALFYGATLSDSRMEGCNLIDAKTAWMRPPAGGGWRGNLETGRQDWPRRAQ
;
A
#
# COMPACT_ATOMS: atom_id res chain seq x y z
N MET A 1 2.76 5.38 4.83
CA MET A 1 2.38 6.73 4.36
C MET A 1 1.29 6.58 3.31
N ARG A 2 0.14 7.22 3.49
CA ARG A 2 -1.01 7.15 2.58
C ARG A 2 -0.95 8.31 1.59
N HIS A 3 -1.09 8.02 0.29
CA HIS A 3 -1.15 9.04 -0.76
C HIS A 3 -2.58 9.16 -1.30
N ILE A 4 -3.09 10.39 -1.35
CA ILE A 4 -4.38 10.74 -1.95
C ILE A 4 -4.06 11.64 -3.13
N LYS A 5 -4.18 11.12 -4.35
CA LYS A 5 -3.76 11.80 -5.59
C LYS A 5 -4.71 11.42 -6.75
N PRO A 6 -4.81 12.24 -7.81
CA PRO A 6 -5.50 11.81 -9.03
C PRO A 6 -4.67 10.73 -9.75
N GLN A 7 -5.32 9.97 -10.62
CA GLN A 7 -4.69 8.91 -11.41
C GLN A 7 -3.58 9.43 -12.34
N ALA A 8 -3.69 10.67 -12.81
CA ALA A 8 -2.69 11.31 -13.67
C ALA A 8 -1.40 11.75 -12.93
N ALA A 9 -1.46 11.87 -11.60
CA ALA A 9 -0.33 12.39 -10.82
C ALA A 9 0.76 11.34 -10.62
N LEU A 10 2.02 11.72 -10.83
CA LEU A 10 3.18 10.97 -10.39
C LEU A 10 3.63 11.47 -9.01
N VAL A 11 4.03 10.58 -8.11
CA VAL A 11 4.54 10.96 -6.78
C VAL A 11 5.79 10.15 -6.46
N SER A 12 6.85 10.84 -6.06
CA SER A 12 8.09 10.30 -5.54
C SER A 12 8.29 10.85 -4.14
N SER A 13 8.43 10.00 -3.13
CA SER A 13 8.74 10.46 -1.77
C SER A 13 9.79 9.57 -1.12
N SER A 14 10.76 10.21 -0.49
CA SER A 14 11.82 9.49 0.20
C SER A 14 12.45 10.36 1.28
N ARG A 15 12.88 9.73 2.36
CA ARG A 15 13.56 10.43 3.45
C ARG A 15 15.03 10.60 3.09
N THR A 16 15.60 11.72 3.47
CA THR A 16 17.04 11.97 3.37
C THR A 16 17.44 12.95 4.46
N GLN A 17 18.74 13.12 4.60
CA GLN A 17 19.33 14.14 5.44
C GLN A 17 20.49 14.77 4.70
N ILE A 18 20.62 16.09 4.75
CA ILE A 18 21.81 16.82 4.25
C ILE A 18 22.33 17.66 5.42
N GLY A 19 23.52 17.35 5.91
CA GLY A 19 24.01 17.93 7.15
C GLY A 19 23.09 17.57 8.33
N ALA A 20 22.75 18.55 9.15
CA ALA A 20 21.79 18.37 10.24
C ALA A 20 20.32 18.38 9.80
N GLN A 21 20.02 18.72 8.54
CA GLN A 21 18.65 18.89 8.07
C GLN A 21 18.09 17.55 7.56
N ALA A 22 17.31 16.88 8.41
CA ALA A 22 16.49 15.75 7.99
C ALA A 22 15.22 16.24 7.28
N MET A 23 14.83 15.53 6.22
CA MET A 23 13.71 15.94 5.39
C MET A 23 13.03 14.76 4.70
N LEU A 24 11.71 14.87 4.53
CA LEU A 24 10.95 14.07 3.58
C LEU A 24 10.95 14.82 2.26
N ARG A 25 11.69 14.31 1.28
CA ARG A 25 11.64 14.83 -0.08
C ARG A 25 10.35 14.39 -0.74
N VAL A 26 9.72 15.30 -1.46
CA VAL A 26 8.52 15.01 -2.25
C VAL A 26 8.69 15.60 -3.64
N GLY A 27 8.60 14.74 -4.65
CA GLY A 27 8.48 15.09 -6.04
C GLY A 27 7.07 14.77 -6.50
N VAL A 28 6.40 15.74 -7.08
CA VAL A 28 5.07 15.56 -7.68
C VAL A 28 5.17 15.88 -9.16
N GLY A 29 4.60 15.02 -10.00
CA GLY A 29 4.70 15.14 -11.44
C GLY A 29 3.37 15.01 -12.16
N ILE A 30 3.30 15.58 -13.35
CA ILE A 30 2.16 15.41 -14.26
C ILE A 30 2.65 15.29 -15.70
N GLY A 31 2.10 14.33 -16.43
CA GLY A 31 2.32 14.17 -17.86
C GLY A 31 1.40 15.07 -18.69
N PHE A 32 1.87 15.54 -19.83
CA PHE A 32 1.09 16.30 -20.81
C PHE A 32 1.50 15.92 -22.23
N ARG A 33 0.66 16.17 -23.23
CA ARG A 33 1.04 15.94 -24.63
C ARG A 33 1.87 17.08 -25.20
N LEU A 34 2.97 16.76 -25.86
CA LEU A 34 3.84 17.77 -26.47
C LEU A 34 3.17 18.48 -27.65
N SER A 35 2.30 17.79 -28.38
CA SER A 35 1.51 18.34 -29.48
C SER A 35 0.34 19.22 -29.04
N ASP A 36 -0.27 18.94 -27.88
CA ASP A 36 -1.33 19.75 -27.26
C ASP A 36 -1.18 19.75 -25.73
N PRO A 37 -0.50 20.76 -25.15
CA PRO A 37 -0.22 20.85 -23.71
C PRO A 37 -1.45 20.92 -22.80
N PHE A 38 -2.66 21.11 -23.33
CA PHE A 38 -3.89 21.07 -22.54
C PHE A 38 -4.43 19.64 -22.32
N ILE A 39 -3.82 18.63 -22.94
CA ILE A 39 -4.11 17.21 -22.72
C ILE A 39 -3.14 16.66 -21.69
N LEU A 40 -3.64 16.32 -20.51
CA LEU A 40 -2.85 15.71 -19.44
C LEU A 40 -2.87 14.19 -19.59
N ALA A 41 -1.69 13.59 -19.52
CA ALA A 41 -1.50 12.16 -19.71
C ALA A 41 -1.72 11.40 -18.41
N HIS A 42 -2.22 10.18 -18.53
CA HIS A 42 -2.31 9.26 -17.40
C HIS A 42 -0.91 8.82 -16.93
N GLU A 43 -0.70 8.57 -15.64
CA GLU A 43 0.60 8.16 -15.07
C GLU A 43 1.19 6.94 -15.81
N ALA A 44 0.37 5.92 -16.06
CA ALA A 44 0.76 4.72 -16.80
C ALA A 44 1.34 5.01 -18.20
N ALA A 45 0.91 6.06 -18.89
CA ALA A 45 1.44 6.41 -20.21
C ALA A 45 2.89 6.89 -20.12
N CYS A 46 3.21 7.66 -19.08
CA CYS A 46 4.57 8.13 -18.81
C CYS A 46 5.52 6.94 -18.56
N TRP A 47 5.10 5.97 -17.74
CA TRP A 47 5.92 4.79 -17.42
C TRP A 47 6.09 3.85 -18.61
N GLU A 48 5.04 3.59 -19.39
CA GLU A 48 5.17 2.78 -20.61
C GLU A 48 6.03 3.47 -21.68
N ALA A 49 5.98 4.81 -21.78
CA ALA A 49 6.88 5.56 -22.68
C ALA A 49 8.35 5.43 -22.28
N ILE A 50 8.69 5.54 -20.99
CA ILE A 50 10.05 5.34 -20.50
C ILE A 50 10.51 3.90 -20.75
N LYS A 51 9.64 2.92 -20.51
CA LYS A 51 9.93 1.51 -20.76
C LYS A 51 10.15 1.22 -22.25
N ALA A 52 9.34 1.81 -23.12
CA ALA A 52 9.47 1.66 -24.57
C ALA A 52 10.77 2.25 -25.11
N ALA A 53 11.26 3.33 -24.51
CA ALA A 53 12.55 3.94 -24.86
C ALA A 53 13.77 3.06 -24.48
N ASP A 54 13.60 2.07 -23.59
CA ASP A 54 14.65 1.14 -23.11
C ASP A 54 15.98 1.85 -22.81
N PRO A 55 16.03 2.88 -21.94
CA PRO A 55 17.23 3.69 -21.77
C PRO A 55 18.36 2.91 -21.08
N ALA A 56 19.62 3.17 -21.47
CA ALA A 56 20.80 2.56 -20.84
C ALA A 56 20.92 2.87 -19.34
N LEU A 57 20.39 4.03 -18.92
CA LEU A 57 20.31 4.46 -17.54
C LEU A 57 18.84 4.74 -17.20
N PRO A 58 18.35 4.25 -16.04
CA PRO A 58 16.96 4.45 -15.65
C PRO A 58 16.66 5.94 -15.45
N LEU A 59 15.54 6.41 -16.02
CA LEU A 59 15.01 7.75 -15.77
C LEU A 59 14.02 7.70 -14.61
N PHE A 60 14.32 8.44 -13.54
CA PHE A 60 13.43 8.58 -12.39
C PHE A 60 13.68 9.94 -11.72
N GLU A 61 12.70 10.47 -10.99
CA GLU A 61 12.84 11.72 -10.26
C GLU A 61 13.00 11.41 -8.77
N PRO A 62 14.22 11.53 -8.20
CA PRO A 62 14.42 11.29 -6.78
C PRO A 62 13.85 12.41 -5.90
N ALA A 63 13.51 13.58 -6.45
CA ALA A 63 13.16 14.78 -5.69
C ALA A 63 14.28 15.26 -4.76
N MET A 64 15.54 14.96 -5.10
CA MET A 64 16.68 15.55 -4.39
C MET A 64 16.70 17.07 -4.61
N PRO A 65 17.15 17.87 -3.62
CA PRO A 65 17.34 19.30 -3.83
C PRO A 65 18.32 19.57 -4.97
N LYS A 66 17.86 20.26 -6.01
CA LYS A 66 18.65 20.59 -7.19
C LYS A 66 19.04 22.07 -7.20
N LEU A 67 20.26 22.37 -7.66
CA LEU A 67 20.74 23.76 -7.76
C LEU A 67 20.11 24.50 -8.95
N ARG A 68 19.85 23.77 -10.05
CA ARG A 68 19.40 24.33 -11.32
C ARG A 68 18.23 23.50 -11.86
N ALA A 69 17.33 24.16 -12.56
CA ALA A 69 16.33 23.46 -13.34
C ALA A 69 17.00 22.71 -14.49
N GLU A 70 16.51 21.52 -14.84
CA GLU A 70 17.08 20.69 -15.89
C GLU A 70 15.99 20.08 -16.76
N TRP A 71 16.36 19.68 -17.99
CA TRP A 71 15.52 18.84 -18.82
C TRP A 71 16.27 17.60 -19.29
N LEU A 72 15.55 16.49 -19.38
CA LEU A 72 16.06 15.22 -19.90
C LEU A 72 15.17 14.78 -21.06
N LEU A 73 15.76 14.12 -22.05
CA LEU A 73 15.02 13.59 -23.18
C LEU A 73 15.34 12.12 -23.39
N LEU A 74 14.29 11.29 -23.48
CA LEU A 74 14.37 9.91 -23.93
C LEU A 74 13.50 9.74 -25.18
N GLY A 75 14.11 9.26 -26.25
CA GLY A 75 13.42 9.03 -27.51
C GLY A 75 14.40 8.88 -28.65
N SER A 76 13.84 8.89 -29.85
CA SER A 76 14.56 8.59 -31.08
C SER A 76 14.49 9.78 -32.02
N ALA A 77 15.63 10.16 -32.59
CA ALA A 77 15.65 11.08 -33.70
C ALA A 77 15.18 10.36 -34.97
N HIS A 78 14.36 11.01 -35.79
CA HIS A 78 13.81 10.46 -37.02
C HIS A 78 14.16 11.35 -38.21
N TYR A 79 14.51 10.70 -39.32
CA TYR A 79 14.67 11.32 -40.62
C TYR A 79 13.65 10.74 -41.59
N ARG A 80 12.96 11.60 -42.33
CA ARG A 80 12.12 11.22 -43.46
C ARG A 80 12.37 12.18 -44.62
N GLY A 81 12.93 11.69 -45.71
CA GLY A 81 13.36 12.55 -46.81
C GLY A 81 13.61 11.80 -48.12
N PRO A 82 14.22 12.47 -49.11
CA PRO A 82 14.58 11.84 -50.39
C PRO A 82 15.56 10.68 -50.18
N ALA A 83 15.42 9.63 -50.99
CA ALA A 83 16.35 8.51 -51.00
C ALA A 83 17.73 8.97 -51.50
N ALA A 84 18.68 9.17 -50.58
CA ALA A 84 20.04 9.58 -50.91
C ALA A 84 21.00 8.39 -50.79
N GLY A 85 21.44 7.84 -51.93
CA GLY A 85 22.52 6.83 -52.05
C GLY A 85 22.36 5.56 -51.19
N ALA A 86 23.35 4.66 -51.26
CA ALA A 86 23.39 3.43 -50.46
C ALA A 86 24.11 3.60 -49.09
N GLY A 87 24.45 4.84 -48.71
CA GLY A 87 25.27 5.18 -47.54
C GLY A 87 24.48 5.43 -46.26
N ALA A 88 25.20 5.67 -45.16
CA ALA A 88 24.59 6.21 -43.95
C ALA A 88 24.19 7.68 -44.18
N LEU A 89 23.05 8.09 -43.63
CA LEU A 89 22.58 9.47 -43.65
C LEU A 89 22.92 10.17 -42.34
N ASP A 90 23.23 11.45 -42.44
CA ASP A 90 23.43 12.35 -41.30
C ASP A 90 22.27 13.35 -41.24
N TRP A 91 21.66 13.51 -40.07
CA TRP A 91 20.64 14.53 -39.82
C TRP A 91 20.78 15.12 -38.41
N LEU A 92 20.06 16.19 -38.13
CA LEU A 92 20.08 16.87 -36.84
C LEU A 92 18.86 16.52 -36.01
N ALA A 93 19.09 16.35 -34.71
CA ALA A 93 18.06 16.32 -33.68
C ALA A 93 18.33 17.47 -32.72
N GLU A 94 17.29 18.22 -32.39
CA GLU A 94 17.38 19.43 -31.59
C GLU A 94 16.27 19.47 -30.55
N ALA A 95 16.64 19.76 -29.32
CA ALA A 95 15.72 20.02 -28.23
C ALA A 95 16.09 21.33 -27.52
N GLU A 96 15.09 22.16 -27.28
CA GLU A 96 15.21 23.40 -26.53
C GLU A 96 14.06 23.51 -25.52
N LEU A 97 14.39 23.96 -24.30
CA LEU A 97 13.42 24.37 -23.29
C LEU A 97 13.90 25.65 -22.62
N GLY A 98 13.07 26.69 -22.65
CA GLY A 98 13.34 27.96 -21.96
C GLY A 98 14.68 28.61 -22.33
N GLY A 99 15.12 28.46 -23.59
CA GLY A 99 16.42 28.97 -24.07
C GLY A 99 17.61 28.03 -23.86
N VAL A 100 17.43 26.89 -23.17
CA VAL A 100 18.47 25.88 -22.98
C VAL A 100 18.37 24.85 -24.11
N ARG A 101 19.28 24.96 -25.08
CA ARG A 101 19.27 24.21 -26.34
C ARG A 101 20.40 23.20 -26.44
N LYS A 102 20.09 22.01 -26.94
CA LYS A 102 21.07 20.98 -27.31
C LYS A 102 20.77 20.41 -28.69
N ILE A 103 21.82 20.28 -29.50
CA ILE A 103 21.76 19.75 -30.86
C ILE A 103 22.70 18.54 -30.96
N ALA A 104 22.18 17.45 -31.50
CA ALA A 104 22.94 16.24 -31.82
C ALA A 104 22.88 15.96 -33.32
N SER A 105 23.97 15.45 -33.86
CA SER A 105 24.01 14.87 -35.20
C SER A 105 23.84 13.36 -35.08
N CYS A 106 22.90 12.84 -35.86
CA CYS A 106 22.52 11.43 -35.87
C CYS A 106 22.93 10.81 -37.20
N ARG A 107 23.59 9.65 -37.14
CA ARG A 107 24.00 8.86 -38.29
C ARG A 107 23.40 7.47 -38.26
N ALA A 108 22.62 7.10 -39.26
CA ALA A 108 22.12 5.73 -39.42
C ALA A 108 21.93 5.35 -40.89
N ARG A 109 21.80 4.05 -41.14
CA ARG A 109 21.44 3.56 -42.48
C ARG A 109 19.92 3.70 -42.69
N PRO A 110 19.47 4.32 -43.78
CA PRO A 110 18.05 4.45 -44.05
C PRO A 110 17.43 3.13 -44.49
N ARG A 111 16.15 2.96 -44.16
CA ARG A 111 15.24 2.02 -44.82
C ARG A 111 14.51 2.77 -45.93
N LEU A 112 14.27 2.09 -47.05
CA LEU A 112 13.50 2.64 -48.16
C LEU A 112 12.04 2.20 -47.99
N ASP A 113 11.14 3.16 -47.86
CA ASP A 113 9.69 2.92 -47.83
C ASP A 113 8.99 3.87 -48.82
N GLY A 114 8.20 3.30 -49.75
CA GLY A 114 7.47 4.08 -50.75
C GLY A 114 8.29 5.08 -51.58
N GLY A 115 9.60 4.85 -51.78
CA GLY A 115 10.50 5.76 -52.49
C GLY A 115 11.11 6.89 -51.65
N ARG A 116 10.84 6.93 -50.33
CA ARG A 116 11.48 7.83 -49.36
C ARG A 116 12.48 7.06 -48.49
N ALA A 117 13.51 7.77 -48.03
CA ALA A 117 14.43 7.25 -47.02
C ALA A 117 13.90 7.59 -45.62
N GLU A 118 13.80 6.55 -44.78
CA GLU A 118 13.43 6.65 -43.37
C GLU A 118 14.56 6.11 -42.50
N ALA A 119 15.04 6.91 -41.55
CA ALA A 119 16.06 6.49 -40.60
C ALA A 119 15.67 6.90 -39.19
N SER A 120 16.12 6.14 -38.20
CA SER A 120 15.91 6.46 -36.79
C SER A 120 17.15 6.11 -35.97
N LEU A 121 17.42 6.90 -34.94
CA LEU A 121 18.51 6.68 -33.99
C LEU A 121 18.07 7.08 -32.58
N ALA A 122 18.17 6.16 -31.62
CA ALA A 122 17.92 6.45 -30.22
C ALA A 122 18.95 7.47 -29.68
N LEU A 123 18.49 8.49 -28.94
CA LEU A 123 19.35 9.50 -28.32
C LEU A 123 19.93 9.01 -26.98
N ASP A 124 20.60 7.87 -27.03
CA ASP A 124 21.05 7.10 -25.87
C ASP A 124 22.59 7.07 -25.75
N PRO A 125 23.16 7.01 -24.53
CA PRO A 125 24.61 6.88 -24.32
C PRO A 125 25.29 5.75 -25.10
N ARG A 126 24.60 4.63 -25.37
CA ARG A 126 25.09 3.50 -26.19
C ARG A 126 25.41 3.89 -27.64
N GLN A 127 24.83 4.98 -28.14
CA GLN A 127 25.06 5.50 -29.49
C GLN A 127 26.16 6.58 -29.54
N ALA A 128 26.60 7.08 -28.38
CA ALA A 128 27.59 8.17 -28.26
C ALA A 128 29.03 7.64 -28.11
N ALA A 129 30.01 8.55 -28.08
CA ALA A 129 31.41 8.19 -27.87
C ALA A 129 31.64 7.67 -26.43
N ALA A 130 32.58 6.75 -26.24
CA ALA A 130 33.06 6.38 -24.90
C ALA A 130 33.86 7.52 -24.23
N GLY A 131 34.49 8.37 -25.05
CA GLY A 131 35.47 9.36 -24.60
C GLY A 131 36.88 8.75 -24.46
N LEU A 132 37.88 9.61 -24.26
CA LEU A 132 39.28 9.18 -24.21
C LEU A 132 39.63 8.46 -22.89
N GLN A 133 38.90 8.79 -21.83
CA GLN A 133 39.08 8.23 -20.48
C GLN A 133 37.95 7.28 -20.09
N GLY A 134 37.03 6.95 -21.02
CA GLY A 134 35.86 6.13 -20.73
C GLY A 134 34.81 6.87 -19.91
N GLU A 135 34.67 8.18 -20.13
CA GLU A 135 33.71 9.06 -19.46
C GLU A 135 32.27 8.57 -19.61
N ASN A 136 31.93 7.98 -20.76
CA ASN A 136 30.67 7.27 -20.99
C ASN A 136 30.94 5.75 -20.99
N PRO A 137 30.57 5.02 -19.93
CA PRO A 137 30.82 3.58 -19.81
C PRO A 137 30.10 2.71 -20.85
N PHE A 138 29.00 3.22 -21.43
CA PHE A 138 28.21 2.53 -22.45
C PHE A 138 28.62 2.91 -23.88
N GLY A 139 29.47 3.92 -24.02
CA GLY A 139 29.78 4.55 -25.29
C GLY A 139 30.67 3.70 -26.19
N GLN A 140 30.65 4.02 -27.47
CA GLN A 140 31.44 3.34 -28.50
C GLN A 140 32.85 3.93 -28.58
N ARG A 141 33.86 3.06 -28.72
CA ARG A 141 35.27 3.46 -28.92
C ARG A 141 35.62 3.81 -30.38
N HIS A 142 34.61 3.88 -31.25
CA HIS A 142 34.78 4.21 -32.67
C HIS A 142 35.13 5.68 -32.89
N ALA A 143 35.90 5.97 -33.95
CA ALA A 143 36.28 7.34 -34.32
C ALA A 143 35.08 8.21 -34.78
N ALA A 144 33.96 7.60 -35.19
CA ALA A 144 32.75 8.28 -35.61
C ALA A 144 31.50 7.52 -35.10
N PRO A 145 31.14 7.64 -33.81
CA PRO A 145 29.94 7.02 -33.27
C PRO A 145 28.67 7.59 -33.95
N PRO A 146 27.56 6.82 -33.98
CA PRO A 146 26.30 7.23 -34.61
C PRO A 146 25.72 8.54 -34.06
N LEU A 147 25.85 8.77 -32.75
CA LEU A 147 25.38 9.96 -32.07
C LEU A 147 26.55 10.88 -31.74
N GLN A 148 26.51 12.09 -32.30
CA GLN A 148 27.58 13.08 -32.16
C GLN A 148 27.03 14.41 -31.68
N ARG A 149 27.88 15.19 -31.02
CA ARG A 149 27.48 16.50 -30.52
C ARG A 149 27.79 17.58 -31.55
N VAL A 150 26.85 18.51 -31.71
CA VAL A 150 27.04 19.71 -32.54
C VAL A 150 27.41 20.88 -31.63
N ARG A 151 28.47 21.62 -31.98
CA ARG A 151 28.87 22.88 -31.35
C ARG A 151 29.22 23.89 -32.44
N GLY A 152 28.45 24.97 -32.54
CA GLY A 152 28.59 25.93 -33.65
C GLY A 152 28.42 25.22 -35.00
N LEU A 153 29.42 25.33 -35.87
CA LEU A 153 29.45 24.64 -37.18
C LEU A 153 30.18 23.28 -37.16
N SER A 154 30.61 22.82 -35.98
CA SER A 154 31.40 21.58 -35.84
C SER A 154 30.55 20.43 -35.31
N VAL A 155 30.76 19.25 -35.87
CA VAL A 155 30.22 17.97 -35.38
C VAL A 155 31.40 17.16 -34.85
N SER A 156 31.28 16.66 -33.62
CA SER A 156 32.37 15.90 -32.98
C SER A 156 31.85 14.74 -32.13
N PRO A 157 32.59 13.62 -32.06
CA PRO A 157 32.32 12.56 -31.09
C PRO A 157 32.41 13.13 -29.67
N ALA A 158 31.37 12.94 -28.86
CA ALA A 158 31.34 13.40 -27.48
C ALA A 158 30.62 12.39 -26.58
N PRO A 159 31.13 12.11 -25.36
CA PRO A 159 30.45 11.25 -24.39
C PRO A 159 29.05 11.75 -24.02
N LEU A 160 28.89 13.07 -23.93
CA LEU A 160 27.65 13.75 -23.55
C LEU A 160 26.75 14.12 -24.75
N ALA A 161 26.87 13.41 -25.88
CA ALA A 161 26.02 13.67 -27.04
C ALA A 161 24.55 13.26 -26.81
N ALA A 162 24.31 12.23 -25.98
CA ALA A 162 22.98 11.84 -25.54
C ALA A 162 22.31 12.93 -24.69
N MET A 163 20.98 12.85 -24.60
CA MET A 163 20.15 13.85 -23.90
C MET A 163 19.42 13.27 -22.67
N GLY A 164 19.66 11.99 -22.36
CA GLY A 164 19.12 11.28 -21.19
C GLY A 164 19.93 11.47 -19.90
N PRO A 165 19.64 10.69 -18.84
CA PRO A 165 20.28 10.83 -17.54
C PRO A 165 21.75 10.38 -17.54
N LEU A 166 22.54 10.98 -16.64
CA LEU A 166 23.93 10.62 -16.35
C LEU A 166 24.04 9.80 -15.07
N GLY A 167 24.91 8.79 -15.06
CA GLY A 167 25.22 7.98 -13.88
C GLY A 167 25.95 8.80 -12.81
N SER A 168 25.75 8.48 -11.53
CA SER A 168 26.41 9.19 -10.41
C SER A 168 27.93 9.06 -10.42
N ASP A 169 28.43 8.02 -11.08
CA ASP A 169 29.84 7.72 -11.28
C ASP A 169 30.45 8.43 -12.49
N TRP A 170 29.67 9.09 -13.35
CA TRP A 170 30.21 9.82 -14.50
C TRP A 170 31.02 11.05 -14.05
N PRO A 171 32.12 11.43 -14.74
CA PRO A 171 32.99 12.53 -14.32
C PRO A 171 32.24 13.83 -14.00
N GLU A 172 31.20 14.15 -14.79
CA GLU A 172 30.38 15.35 -14.67
C GLU A 172 29.63 15.42 -13.33
N ARG A 173 29.26 14.27 -12.77
CA ARG A 173 28.59 14.14 -11.47
C ARG A 173 29.58 13.83 -10.35
N ARG A 174 30.49 12.87 -10.57
CA ARG A 174 31.51 12.43 -9.60
C ARG A 174 32.37 13.57 -9.06
N GLN A 175 32.67 14.58 -9.88
CA GLN A 175 33.43 15.77 -9.42
C GLN A 175 32.74 16.53 -8.27
N TRP A 176 31.42 16.40 -8.12
CA TRP A 176 30.61 17.01 -7.06
C TRP A 176 30.32 16.05 -5.91
N GLN A 177 30.83 14.81 -5.95
CA GLN A 177 30.56 13.81 -4.92
C GLN A 177 31.15 14.27 -3.57
N PRO A 178 30.34 14.30 -2.50
CA PRO A 178 30.82 14.76 -1.20
C PRO A 178 31.78 13.75 -0.59
N ARG A 179 32.73 14.24 0.21
CA ARG A 179 33.62 13.41 1.02
C ARG A 179 32.97 13.12 2.36
N PHE A 180 32.78 11.83 2.66
CA PHE A 180 32.23 11.37 3.92
C PHE A 180 33.30 11.33 5.01
N ALA A 181 32.90 11.56 6.26
CA ALA A 181 33.79 11.43 7.40
C ALA A 181 34.22 9.97 7.64
N GLY A 182 35.43 9.76 8.16
CA GLY A 182 36.05 8.43 8.28
C GLY A 182 35.69 7.63 9.55
N SER A 183 34.81 8.15 10.42
CA SER A 183 34.37 7.45 11.64
C SER A 183 32.88 7.66 11.91
N PRO A 184 32.17 6.71 12.57
CA PRO A 184 30.75 6.85 12.86
C PRO A 184 30.39 8.09 13.68
N GLN A 185 31.25 8.48 14.64
CA GLN A 185 31.04 9.70 15.43
C GLN A 185 31.12 10.94 14.54
N ALA A 186 32.17 11.08 13.73
CA ALA A 186 32.31 12.23 12.85
C ALA A 186 31.19 12.30 11.79
N MET A 187 30.71 11.16 11.31
CA MET A 187 29.55 11.07 10.42
C MET A 187 28.23 11.42 11.13
N ALA A 188 28.13 11.15 12.44
CA ALA A 188 26.98 11.58 13.24
C ALA A 188 27.02 13.10 13.46
N ASP A 189 28.20 13.64 13.77
CA ASP A 189 28.42 15.06 14.02
C ASP A 189 28.17 15.93 12.77
N ASP A 190 28.53 15.45 11.58
CA ASP A 190 28.26 16.14 10.30
C ASP A 190 26.94 15.72 9.62
N GLY A 191 26.21 14.77 10.21
CA GLY A 191 24.93 14.25 9.72
C GLY A 191 24.99 13.26 8.55
N SER A 192 26.17 12.89 8.07
CA SER A 192 26.35 11.97 6.94
C SER A 192 26.15 10.48 7.24
N HIS A 193 26.07 10.09 8.51
CA HIS A 193 25.90 8.68 8.94
C HIS A 193 24.66 8.00 8.34
N MET A 194 23.60 8.74 8.05
CA MET A 194 22.35 8.26 7.43
C MET A 194 21.88 9.16 6.27
N GLY A 195 22.79 9.98 5.73
CA GLY A 195 22.47 11.01 4.75
C GLY A 195 23.71 11.53 4.02
N TRP A 196 23.69 12.81 3.69
CA TRP A 196 24.73 13.51 2.95
C TRP A 196 25.45 14.51 3.87
N PRO A 197 26.77 14.71 3.74
CA PRO A 197 27.48 15.76 4.49
C PRO A 197 26.90 17.15 4.23
N ALA A 198 26.98 18.05 5.22
CA ALA A 198 26.52 19.44 5.07
C ALA A 198 27.15 20.18 3.87
N ALA A 199 28.40 19.84 3.52
CA ALA A 199 29.15 20.43 2.41
C ALA A 199 28.80 19.82 1.03
N THR A 200 27.70 19.08 0.91
CA THR A 200 27.29 18.46 -0.36
C THR A 200 26.93 19.52 -1.39
N ASP A 201 27.59 19.48 -2.54
CA ASP A 201 27.25 20.33 -3.68
C ASP A 201 26.00 19.78 -4.39
N LEU A 202 24.93 20.58 -4.40
CA LEU A 202 23.64 20.17 -4.95
C LEU A 202 23.68 19.88 -6.46
N ARG A 203 24.74 20.30 -7.18
CA ARG A 203 24.94 19.91 -8.58
C ARG A 203 25.13 18.41 -8.76
N PHE A 204 25.56 17.69 -7.71
CA PHE A 204 25.63 16.24 -7.74
C PHE A 204 24.27 15.56 -8.03
N PHE A 205 23.17 16.23 -7.65
CA PHE A 205 21.81 15.73 -7.83
C PHE A 205 21.19 16.07 -9.19
N GLN A 206 21.87 16.86 -10.02
CA GLN A 206 21.50 17.01 -11.43
C GLN A 206 21.70 15.69 -12.16
N GLN A 207 20.69 15.26 -12.91
CA GLN A 207 20.75 14.05 -13.73
C GLN A 207 21.10 14.37 -15.18
N ALA A 208 20.79 15.56 -15.67
CA ALA A 208 21.10 15.97 -17.03
C ALA A 208 22.56 16.43 -17.17
N ALA A 209 23.08 16.42 -18.40
CA ALA A 209 24.37 17.02 -18.69
C ALA A 209 24.35 18.55 -18.47
N PRO A 210 25.49 19.20 -18.16
CA PRO A 210 25.53 20.63 -17.86
C PRO A 210 24.98 21.56 -18.94
N ASP A 211 24.96 21.11 -20.21
CA ASP A 211 24.38 21.86 -21.34
C ASP A 211 22.85 21.74 -21.47
N GLN A 212 22.20 21.06 -20.52
CA GLN A 212 20.75 20.91 -20.39
C GLN A 212 20.22 21.54 -19.09
N TRP A 213 21.04 22.34 -18.41
CA TRP A 213 20.66 23.06 -17.20
C TRP A 213 20.24 24.50 -17.53
N SER A 214 19.21 24.96 -16.85
CA SER A 214 18.89 26.39 -16.77
C SER A 214 19.92 27.13 -15.91
N ASP A 215 20.01 28.44 -16.11
CA ASP A 215 20.68 29.33 -15.17
C ASP A 215 19.81 29.66 -13.94
N GLN A 216 18.54 29.25 -13.95
CA GLN A 216 17.60 29.40 -12.85
C GLN A 216 17.42 28.08 -12.08
N ALA A 217 17.02 28.18 -10.81
CA ALA A 217 16.75 27.01 -9.94
C ALA A 217 15.44 26.29 -10.28
N CYS A 218 14.51 26.97 -10.95
CA CYS A 218 13.24 26.44 -11.43
C CYS A 218 12.95 26.92 -12.86
N TRP A 219 12.16 26.15 -13.60
CA TRP A 219 11.65 26.56 -14.90
C TRP A 219 10.53 27.59 -14.72
N PRO A 220 10.49 28.66 -15.54
CA PRO A 220 9.38 29.60 -15.51
C PRO A 220 8.09 28.90 -15.99
N GLU A 221 6.95 29.36 -15.46
CA GLU A 221 5.64 28.96 -15.98
C GLU A 221 5.58 29.24 -17.49
N GLN A 222 5.00 28.32 -18.26
CA GLN A 222 4.87 28.46 -19.71
C GLN A 222 6.18 28.66 -20.48
N ALA A 223 7.30 28.14 -19.96
CA ALA A 223 8.57 28.08 -20.69
C ALA A 223 8.35 27.48 -22.10
N PRO A 224 8.81 28.14 -23.18
CA PRO A 224 8.67 27.61 -24.52
C PRO A 224 9.57 26.39 -24.69
N TYR A 225 9.11 25.41 -25.46
CA TYR A 225 9.93 24.29 -25.90
C TYR A 225 9.83 24.10 -27.41
N LEU A 226 10.91 23.57 -27.99
CA LEU A 226 11.00 23.21 -29.40
C LEU A 226 11.76 21.89 -29.53
N LEU A 227 11.20 20.96 -30.28
CA LEU A 227 11.77 19.66 -30.61
C LEU A 227 11.76 19.51 -32.13
N ASN A 228 12.94 19.32 -32.72
CA ASN A 228 13.08 19.13 -34.16
C ASN A 228 13.88 17.85 -34.44
N GLY A 229 13.49 17.14 -35.50
CA GLY A 229 14.08 15.86 -35.87
C GLY A 229 13.53 14.66 -35.09
N PHE A 230 12.29 14.75 -34.57
CA PHE A 230 11.59 13.68 -33.87
C PHE A 230 10.35 13.20 -34.66
N HIS A 231 9.70 12.14 -34.19
CA HIS A 231 8.46 11.66 -34.82
C HIS A 231 7.39 12.76 -34.82
N GLY A 232 6.72 12.99 -35.95
CA GLY A 232 5.72 14.06 -36.09
C GLY A 232 6.24 15.41 -36.61
N GLY A 233 7.55 15.56 -36.83
CA GLY A 233 8.14 16.79 -37.38
C GLY A 233 8.63 17.76 -36.31
N GLU A 234 8.49 19.06 -36.55
CA GLU A 234 8.79 20.09 -35.55
C GLU A 234 7.63 20.17 -34.54
N ILE A 235 7.91 19.89 -33.27
CA ILE A 235 6.96 20.02 -32.16
C ILE A 235 7.37 21.24 -31.35
N GLN A 236 6.46 22.21 -31.21
CA GLN A 236 6.70 23.42 -30.43
C GLN A 236 5.50 23.75 -29.57
N GLY A 237 5.76 24.30 -28.39
CA GLY A 237 4.70 24.66 -27.46
C GLY A 237 5.23 25.40 -26.24
N ARG A 238 4.40 25.44 -25.19
CA ARG A 238 4.73 26.01 -23.89
C ARG A 238 4.38 25.02 -22.81
N LEU A 239 5.19 24.96 -21.76
CA LEU A 239 4.86 24.11 -20.61
C LEU A 239 3.47 24.46 -20.06
N PRO A 240 2.66 23.46 -19.67
CA PRO A 240 1.38 23.68 -18.99
C PRO A 240 1.46 24.71 -17.85
N ALA A 241 0.53 25.65 -17.82
CA ALA A 241 0.40 26.63 -16.74
C ALA A 241 -0.31 26.01 -15.52
N LEU A 242 0.32 25.00 -14.91
CA LEU A 242 -0.24 24.24 -13.79
C LEU A 242 0.55 24.50 -12.49
N ARG A 243 -0.17 24.41 -11.37
CA ARG A 243 0.40 24.45 -10.02
C ARG A 243 -0.03 23.22 -9.23
N PRO A 244 0.90 22.48 -8.61
CA PRO A 244 0.55 21.44 -7.66
C PRO A 244 0.13 22.06 -6.33
N LEU A 245 -0.95 21.53 -5.76
CA LEU A 245 -1.36 21.77 -4.39
C LEU A 245 -1.13 20.48 -3.60
N LEU A 246 -0.07 20.46 -2.79
CA LEU A 246 0.29 19.35 -1.93
C LEU A 246 0.07 19.75 -0.47
N LEU A 247 -0.71 18.94 0.25
CA LEU A 247 -0.89 19.04 1.70
C LEU A 247 -0.39 17.75 2.36
N ALA A 248 0.21 17.90 3.53
CA ALA A 248 0.72 16.81 4.33
C ALA A 248 0.12 16.87 5.74
N GLY A 249 -0.02 15.70 6.34
CA GLY A 249 -0.54 15.55 7.69
C GLY A 249 0.35 14.62 8.51
N ARG A 250 0.60 14.99 9.76
CA ARG A 250 1.36 14.18 10.70
C ARG A 250 0.44 13.27 11.52
N GLY A 251 0.72 11.96 11.51
CA GLY A 251 -0.16 10.94 12.09
C GLY A 251 -1.62 11.12 11.62
N ASP A 252 -2.53 11.13 12.59
CA ASP A 252 -3.97 11.39 12.39
C ASP A 252 -4.35 12.87 12.55
N GLY A 253 -3.35 13.76 12.71
CA GLY A 253 -3.55 15.21 12.74
C GLY A 253 -3.94 15.80 11.38
N PRO A 254 -4.45 17.03 11.32
CA PRO A 254 -4.98 17.65 10.09
C PRO A 254 -3.97 17.68 8.94
N LEU A 255 -4.49 17.80 7.71
CA LEU A 255 -3.70 18.07 6.50
C LEU A 255 -3.42 19.58 6.39
N ASP A 256 -2.46 20.08 7.15
CA ASP A 256 -2.16 21.52 7.28
C ASP A 256 -0.73 21.92 6.88
N GLU A 257 0.19 20.97 6.70
CA GLU A 257 1.54 21.25 6.22
C GLU A 257 1.57 21.37 4.69
N ARG A 258 2.16 22.46 4.19
CA ARG A 258 2.32 22.72 2.76
C ARG A 258 3.79 22.95 2.42
N PRO A 259 4.46 22.01 1.73
CA PRO A 259 5.83 22.23 1.29
C PRO A 259 5.86 23.24 0.12
N GLU A 260 6.94 24.01 0.04
CA GLU A 260 7.24 24.79 -1.15
C GLU A 260 7.70 23.86 -2.27
N LEU A 261 7.09 24.01 -3.46
CA LEU A 261 7.31 23.14 -4.60
C LEU A 261 7.85 23.96 -5.78
N ALA A 262 8.99 23.55 -6.32
CA ALA A 262 9.64 24.21 -7.45
C ALA A 262 9.69 23.29 -8.67
N LEU A 263 9.31 23.78 -9.85
CA LEU A 263 9.43 23.04 -11.11
C LEU A 263 10.91 22.92 -11.50
N GLN A 264 11.57 21.84 -11.10
CA GLN A 264 13.02 21.69 -11.29
C GLN A 264 13.37 20.75 -12.44
N THR A 265 12.46 19.90 -12.88
CA THR A 265 12.79 18.88 -13.90
C THR A 265 11.67 18.70 -14.89
N VAL A 266 12.03 18.65 -16.17
CA VAL A 266 11.12 18.32 -17.26
C VAL A 266 11.68 17.13 -18.02
N TRP A 267 10.86 16.10 -18.22
CA TRP A 267 11.18 15.00 -19.11
C TRP A 267 10.48 15.21 -20.45
N LEU A 268 11.21 14.98 -21.53
CA LEU A 268 10.71 15.06 -22.90
C LEU A 268 10.76 13.64 -23.49
N LEU A 269 9.60 13.11 -23.85
CA LEU A 269 9.40 11.75 -24.34
C LEU A 269 8.73 11.81 -25.73
N PRO A 270 9.43 12.36 -26.75
CA PRO A 270 8.84 12.68 -28.05
C PRO A 270 8.27 11.47 -28.80
N ASP A 271 8.84 10.28 -28.63
CA ASP A 271 8.37 9.06 -29.31
C ASP A 271 6.93 8.69 -28.90
N ALA A 272 6.50 9.13 -27.71
CA ALA A 272 5.14 8.94 -27.20
C ALA A 272 4.31 10.24 -27.22
N ASP A 273 4.82 11.33 -27.78
CA ASP A 273 4.21 12.67 -27.71
C ASP A 273 3.98 13.16 -26.27
N LEU A 274 4.88 12.85 -25.32
CA LEU A 274 4.71 13.18 -23.91
C LEU A 274 5.80 14.10 -23.37
N GLY A 275 5.40 15.07 -22.55
CA GLY A 275 6.26 15.78 -21.61
C GLY A 275 5.83 15.46 -20.18
N VAL A 276 6.77 15.47 -19.23
CA VAL A 276 6.47 15.30 -17.80
C VAL A 276 7.11 16.43 -17.01
N MET A 277 6.29 17.18 -16.27
CA MET A 277 6.76 18.25 -15.38
C MET A 277 6.91 17.69 -13.97
N TRP A 278 8.03 17.97 -13.30
CA TRP A 278 8.30 17.56 -11.92
C TRP A 278 8.56 18.75 -11.01
N TRP A 279 7.70 18.91 -10.01
CA TRP A 279 7.90 19.85 -8.92
C TRP A 279 8.48 19.13 -7.71
N ASN A 280 9.61 19.64 -7.23
CA ASN A 280 10.31 19.09 -6.09
C ASN A 280 10.21 20.04 -4.90
N GLY A 281 10.05 19.46 -3.72
CA GLY A 281 10.09 20.15 -2.44
C GLY A 281 10.40 19.19 -1.31
N PHE A 282 10.33 19.70 -0.09
CA PHE A 282 10.59 18.88 1.09
C PHE A 282 9.78 19.35 2.28
N LEU A 283 9.53 18.42 3.20
CA LEU A 283 8.99 18.68 4.52
C LEU A 283 10.09 18.42 5.56
N PRO A 284 10.30 19.31 6.52
CA PRO A 284 11.27 19.10 7.59
C PRO A 284 10.87 17.88 8.43
N LEU A 285 11.85 17.09 8.82
CA LEU A 285 11.70 15.98 9.74
C LEU A 285 12.51 16.23 11.00
N ASP A 286 12.09 15.65 12.12
CA ASP A 286 12.89 15.69 13.35
C ASP A 286 14.23 14.94 13.15
N TYR A 287 14.21 13.88 12.34
CA TYR A 287 15.37 13.06 11.96
C TYR A 287 15.07 12.22 10.71
N VAL A 288 16.10 11.64 10.08
CA VAL A 288 15.95 10.99 8.77
C VAL A 288 15.01 9.78 8.74
N LEU A 289 14.81 9.10 9.87
CA LEU A 289 13.87 7.98 9.97
C LEU A 289 12.49 8.42 10.49
N ASP A 290 12.29 9.71 10.81
CA ASP A 290 11.01 10.24 11.26
C ASP A 290 9.92 9.93 10.25
N ASP A 291 8.91 9.21 10.72
CA ASP A 291 7.77 8.77 9.95
C ASP A 291 6.46 9.43 10.39
N GLY A 292 6.59 10.56 11.09
CA GLY A 292 5.49 11.40 11.55
C GLY A 292 4.61 11.89 10.42
N VAL A 293 5.17 12.24 9.25
CA VAL A 293 4.37 12.55 8.05
C VAL A 293 3.73 11.26 7.52
N GLY A 294 2.44 11.08 7.82
CA GLY A 294 1.70 9.85 7.55
C GLY A 294 0.82 9.93 6.30
N ARG A 295 0.40 11.13 5.90
CA ARG A 295 -0.58 11.35 4.83
C ARG A 295 -0.13 12.47 3.90
N LEU A 296 -0.32 12.27 2.60
CA LEU A 296 -0.13 13.28 1.55
C LEU A 296 -1.40 13.38 0.70
N ALA A 297 -1.89 14.59 0.45
CA ALA A 297 -3.00 14.89 -0.45
C ALA A 297 -2.52 15.83 -1.56
N LEU A 298 -2.71 15.43 -2.82
CA LEU A 298 -2.20 16.12 -3.99
C LEU A 298 -3.34 16.41 -4.99
N GLY A 299 -3.37 17.64 -5.50
CA GLY A 299 -4.09 18.02 -6.71
C GLY A 299 -3.28 18.96 -7.60
N PHE A 300 -3.74 19.16 -8.83
CA PHE A 300 -3.21 20.12 -9.78
C PHE A 300 -4.30 21.12 -10.15
N LYS A 301 -3.92 22.39 -10.26
CA LYS A 301 -4.81 23.49 -10.64
C LYS A 301 -4.17 24.34 -11.73
N ASP A 302 -4.99 24.92 -12.58
CA ASP A 302 -4.53 25.98 -13.49
C ASP A 302 -3.95 27.14 -12.67
N ALA A 303 -2.86 27.75 -13.14
CA ALA A 303 -2.17 28.82 -12.42
C ALA A 303 -3.06 30.04 -12.16
N ALA A 304 -4.14 30.22 -12.94
CA ALA A 304 -5.14 31.27 -12.75
C ALA A 304 -6.41 30.81 -12.03
N GLU A 305 -6.47 29.58 -11.53
CA GLU A 305 -7.50 29.12 -10.59
C GLU A 305 -7.19 29.57 -9.15
N ALA A 306 -8.23 29.83 -8.37
CA ALA A 306 -8.07 30.05 -6.93
C ALA A 306 -7.74 28.73 -6.24
N GLU A 307 -6.64 28.71 -5.49
CA GLU A 307 -6.31 27.58 -4.63
C GLU A 307 -7.36 27.44 -3.52
N ARG A 308 -7.91 26.23 -3.34
CA ARG A 308 -8.87 25.89 -2.28
C ARG A 308 -8.36 24.71 -1.45
N PRO A 309 -7.34 24.90 -0.59
CA PRO A 309 -6.80 23.84 0.26
C PRO A 309 -7.88 23.11 1.07
N GLU A 310 -8.87 23.83 1.58
CA GLU A 310 -9.99 23.28 2.33
C GLU A 310 -10.82 22.25 1.53
N ALA A 311 -10.96 22.45 0.22
CA ALA A 311 -11.65 21.50 -0.64
C ALA A 311 -10.83 20.21 -0.83
N LEU A 312 -9.50 20.34 -0.90
CA LEU A 312 -8.59 19.19 -0.96
C LEU A 312 -8.59 18.40 0.35
N VAL A 313 -8.60 19.08 1.50
CA VAL A 313 -8.77 18.44 2.83
C VAL A 313 -10.10 17.72 2.90
N ALA A 314 -11.22 18.37 2.55
CA ALA A 314 -12.54 17.75 2.58
C ALA A 314 -12.62 16.51 1.67
N PHE A 315 -12.02 16.57 0.48
CA PHE A 315 -11.92 15.43 -0.42
C PHE A 315 -11.07 14.30 0.20
N ALA A 316 -9.92 14.63 0.77
CA ALA A 316 -9.00 13.67 1.35
C ALA A 316 -9.61 12.95 2.56
N GLU A 317 -10.25 13.69 3.47
CA GLU A 317 -10.95 13.14 4.63
C GLU A 317 -12.16 12.29 4.22
N ARG A 318 -12.87 12.68 3.16
CA ARG A 318 -13.94 11.85 2.59
C ARG A 318 -13.40 10.54 2.02
N ARG A 319 -12.29 10.57 1.28
CA ARG A 319 -11.63 9.37 0.75
C ARG A 319 -10.97 8.51 1.83
N ALA A 320 -10.73 9.09 3.02
CA ALA A 320 -10.12 8.42 4.15
C ALA A 320 -11.11 7.62 5.00
N ARG A 321 -12.38 8.01 5.00
CA ARG A 321 -13.48 7.37 5.71
C ARG A 321 -13.77 5.96 5.19
N LEU A 322 -13.77 4.99 6.10
CA LEU A 322 -14.09 3.58 5.83
C LEU A 322 -15.60 3.30 5.91
N ASP A 323 -16.36 4.21 6.54
CA ASP A 323 -17.82 4.20 6.62
C ASP A 323 -18.49 4.88 5.41
N ASP A 324 -17.73 5.70 4.66
CA ASP A 324 -18.17 6.30 3.39
C ASP A 324 -17.92 5.32 2.23
N GLN A 325 -18.95 5.12 1.41
CA GLN A 325 -19.07 3.97 0.53
C GLN A 325 -18.29 4.12 -0.78
N ASP A 326 -17.66 3.03 -1.17
CA ASP A 326 -16.91 2.79 -2.41
C ASP A 326 -16.01 3.96 -2.85
N PRO A 327 -14.70 3.93 -2.51
CA PRO A 327 -13.72 4.91 -2.96
C PRO A 327 -13.67 5.14 -4.48
N LEU A 328 -14.21 4.20 -5.28
CA LEU A 328 -14.31 4.28 -6.73
C LEU A 328 -15.34 5.30 -7.22
N LEU A 329 -16.22 5.80 -6.35
CA LEU A 329 -17.24 6.79 -6.69
C LEU A 329 -16.74 8.24 -6.57
N LEU A 330 -15.51 8.48 -6.10
CA LEU A 330 -14.93 9.82 -6.01
C LEU A 330 -14.19 10.18 -7.30
N ALA A 331 -14.69 11.21 -7.98
CA ALA A 331 -14.10 11.70 -9.23
C ALA A 331 -12.82 12.51 -8.99
N ASP A 332 -11.78 12.24 -9.79
CA ASP A 332 -10.52 13.00 -9.79
C ASP A 332 -10.69 14.49 -10.16
N HIS A 333 -11.85 14.88 -10.69
CA HIS A 333 -12.17 16.27 -11.05
C HIS A 333 -11.91 17.27 -9.92
N ALA A 334 -12.10 16.88 -8.65
CA ALA A 334 -11.78 17.74 -7.52
C ALA A 334 -10.27 18.01 -7.39
N LEU A 335 -9.43 17.06 -7.83
CA LEU A 335 -7.98 17.09 -7.76
C LEU A 335 -7.32 17.56 -9.07
N MET A 336 -8.08 17.76 -10.13
CA MET A 336 -7.59 18.16 -11.46
C MET A 336 -7.96 19.62 -11.79
N PRO A 337 -7.30 20.27 -12.76
CA PRO A 337 -7.65 21.62 -13.18
C PRO A 337 -9.04 21.66 -13.85
N ASP A 338 -9.67 22.83 -13.84
CA ASP A 338 -11.04 23.03 -14.30
C ASP A 338 -11.17 22.77 -15.83
N PRO A 339 -11.97 21.76 -16.25
CA PRO A 339 -12.20 21.49 -17.67
C PRO A 339 -12.80 22.66 -18.46
N ALA A 340 -13.47 23.61 -17.78
CA ALA A 340 -13.99 24.83 -18.38
C ALA A 340 -12.90 25.77 -18.91
N ARG A 341 -11.66 25.65 -18.39
CA ARG A 341 -10.48 26.39 -18.87
C ARG A 341 -9.78 25.70 -20.05
N GLY A 342 -10.40 24.66 -20.59
CA GLY A 342 -9.89 23.93 -21.74
C GLY A 342 -9.15 22.64 -21.38
N TRP A 343 -8.80 22.42 -20.12
CA TRP A 343 -8.08 21.21 -19.68
C TRP A 343 -8.88 19.95 -19.96
N VAL A 344 -8.17 18.90 -20.39
CA VAL A 344 -8.68 17.53 -20.47
C VAL A 344 -7.59 16.58 -19.99
N TRP A 345 -7.97 15.37 -19.58
CA TRP A 345 -7.00 14.36 -19.19
C TRP A 345 -7.45 12.97 -19.62
N GLU A 346 -6.48 12.13 -19.91
CA GLU A 346 -6.71 10.76 -20.31
C GLU A 346 -7.15 9.91 -19.11
N GLN A 347 -8.19 9.10 -19.32
CA GLN A 347 -8.72 8.16 -18.33
C GLN A 347 -8.57 6.73 -18.85
N ILE A 348 -8.26 5.80 -17.95
CA ILE A 348 -8.33 4.36 -18.21
C ILE A 348 -9.69 3.87 -17.70
N LEU A 349 -10.67 3.77 -18.59
CA LEU A 349 -12.03 3.34 -18.23
C LEU A 349 -12.22 1.83 -18.42
N ASP A 350 -11.47 1.24 -19.36
CA ASP A 350 -11.44 -0.19 -19.59
C ASP A 350 -10.00 -0.72 -19.82
N SER A 351 -9.87 -2.03 -20.00
CA SER A 351 -8.55 -2.64 -20.22
C SER A 351 -7.88 -2.21 -21.53
N ALA A 352 -8.65 -1.89 -22.58
CA ALA A 352 -8.12 -1.51 -23.89
C ALA A 352 -7.59 -0.07 -23.91
N ASP A 353 -8.09 0.79 -23.03
CA ASP A 353 -7.54 2.13 -22.80
C ASP A 353 -6.13 2.12 -22.22
N HIS A 354 -5.69 1.01 -21.62
CA HIS A 354 -4.42 0.98 -20.92
C HIS A 354 -3.24 1.18 -21.91
N PRO A 355 -2.30 2.12 -21.66
CA PRO A 355 -1.21 2.47 -22.58
C PRO A 355 -0.34 1.29 -23.05
N ARG A 356 -0.17 0.26 -22.21
CA ARG A 356 0.49 -1.01 -22.58
C ARG A 356 -0.01 -1.67 -23.87
N PHE A 357 -1.26 -1.40 -24.26
CA PHE A 357 -1.88 -1.95 -25.47
C PHE A 357 -1.82 -0.99 -26.66
N ALA A 358 -1.11 0.14 -26.50
CA ALA A 358 -0.95 1.18 -27.52
C ALA A 358 -2.29 1.59 -28.14
N PRO A 359 -3.25 2.08 -27.34
CA PRO A 359 -4.52 2.57 -27.88
C PRO A 359 -4.27 3.68 -28.91
N PRO A 360 -5.14 3.84 -29.92
CA PRO A 360 -5.00 4.91 -30.90
C PRO A 360 -5.02 6.28 -30.19
N PRO A 361 -4.20 7.24 -30.65
CA PRO A 361 -4.18 8.58 -30.08
C PRO A 361 -5.54 9.25 -30.31
N ARG A 362 -6.11 9.78 -29.24
CA ARG A 362 -7.41 10.47 -29.24
C ARG A 362 -7.19 11.96 -29.31
N ASP A 363 -8.01 12.68 -30.06
CA ASP A 363 -7.95 14.14 -30.05
C ASP A 363 -8.54 14.73 -28.76
N ARG A 364 -8.36 16.05 -28.57
CA ARG A 364 -8.83 16.76 -27.37
C ARG A 364 -10.36 16.74 -27.22
N ALA A 365 -11.10 16.75 -28.33
CA ALA A 365 -12.56 16.76 -28.30
C ALA A 365 -13.12 15.41 -27.87
N GLU A 366 -12.54 14.31 -28.36
CA GLU A 366 -12.87 12.95 -27.93
C GLU A 366 -12.59 12.77 -26.44
N ILE A 367 -11.40 13.19 -25.96
CA ILE A 367 -11.04 13.08 -24.54
C ILE A 367 -12.01 13.90 -23.67
N ARG A 368 -12.38 15.11 -24.10
CA ARG A 368 -13.39 15.94 -23.40
C ARG A 368 -14.73 15.22 -23.28
N ALA A 369 -15.24 14.67 -24.39
CA ALA A 369 -16.54 14.00 -24.39
C ALA A 369 -16.55 12.75 -23.48
N ARG A 370 -15.44 12.01 -23.44
CA ARG A 370 -15.28 10.86 -22.53
C ARG A 370 -15.23 11.29 -21.07
N LEU A 371 -14.50 12.37 -20.78
CA LEU A 371 -14.40 12.94 -19.44
C LEU A 371 -15.76 13.39 -18.90
N GLU A 372 -16.53 14.11 -19.71
CA GLU A 372 -17.87 14.59 -19.37
C GLU A 372 -18.83 13.42 -19.10
N ARG A 373 -18.83 12.40 -19.97
CA ARG A 373 -19.65 11.19 -19.79
C ARG A 373 -19.29 10.44 -18.51
N SER A 374 -17.99 10.19 -18.28
CA SER A 374 -17.51 9.52 -17.07
C SER A 374 -17.92 10.28 -15.80
N HIS A 375 -17.90 11.62 -15.85
CA HIS A 375 -18.35 12.44 -14.74
C HIS A 375 -19.85 12.31 -14.47
N GLU A 376 -20.67 12.27 -15.52
CA GLU A 376 -22.12 12.11 -15.42
C GLU A 376 -22.50 10.73 -14.87
N ASP A 377 -21.89 9.65 -15.39
CA ASP A 377 -22.09 8.27 -14.91
C ASP A 377 -21.76 8.16 -13.40
N LEU A 378 -20.67 8.79 -12.95
CA LEU A 378 -20.29 8.83 -11.53
C LEU A 378 -21.32 9.56 -10.66
N ARG A 379 -21.88 10.69 -11.14
CA ARG A 379 -22.94 11.42 -10.41
C ARG A 379 -24.21 10.60 -10.32
N GLU A 380 -24.59 9.89 -11.38
CA GLU A 380 -25.76 9.02 -11.38
C GLU A 380 -25.57 7.84 -10.40
N ALA A 381 -24.41 7.20 -10.40
CA ALA A 381 -24.07 6.12 -9.47
C ALA A 381 -24.14 6.58 -8.01
N GLN A 382 -23.59 7.76 -7.68
CA GLN A 382 -23.70 8.37 -6.35
C GLN A 382 -25.16 8.61 -5.93
N ALA A 383 -25.98 9.15 -6.84
CA ALA A 383 -27.40 9.38 -6.58
C ALA A 383 -28.18 8.07 -6.40
N ALA A 384 -27.88 7.03 -7.19
CA ALA A 384 -28.47 5.70 -7.04
C ALA A 384 -28.10 5.05 -5.71
N GLN A 385 -26.84 5.12 -5.30
CA GLN A 385 -26.37 4.57 -4.03
C GLN A 385 -27.00 5.30 -2.82
N THR A 386 -27.08 6.63 -2.87
CA THR A 386 -27.75 7.42 -1.82
C THR A 386 -29.22 7.00 -1.66
N ARG A 387 -29.91 6.72 -2.78
CA ARG A 387 -31.29 6.17 -2.77
C ARG A 387 -31.36 4.76 -2.20
N LEU A 388 -30.38 3.90 -2.49
CA LEU A 388 -30.34 2.54 -1.94
C LEU A 388 -30.08 2.54 -0.44
N GLN A 389 -29.13 3.36 0.04
CA GLN A 389 -28.84 3.49 1.47
C GLN A 389 -30.04 4.03 2.25
N SER A 390 -30.73 5.03 1.72
CA SER A 390 -31.93 5.57 2.37
C SER A 390 -33.05 4.53 2.42
N PHE A 391 -33.19 3.69 1.37
CA PHE A 391 -34.10 2.55 1.37
C PHE A 391 -33.72 1.49 2.42
N VAL A 392 -32.44 1.12 2.52
CA VAL A 392 -31.95 0.15 3.52
C VAL A 392 -32.19 0.67 4.93
N ARG A 393 -31.77 1.91 5.23
CA ARG A 393 -32.00 2.54 6.55
C ARG A 393 -33.48 2.67 6.91
N ALA A 394 -34.34 2.95 5.93
CA ALA A 394 -35.79 3.01 6.14
C ALA A 394 -36.38 1.62 6.45
N ASN A 395 -35.74 0.54 6.02
CA ASN A 395 -36.23 -0.83 6.10
C ASN A 395 -35.44 -1.75 7.05
N GLU A 396 -34.44 -1.24 7.78
CA GLU A 396 -33.70 -1.99 8.81
C GLU A 396 -34.61 -2.55 9.92
N ASN A 397 -35.76 -1.90 10.17
CA ASN A 397 -36.82 -2.40 11.07
C ASN A 397 -37.96 -3.13 10.34
N ALA A 398 -37.98 -3.17 9.01
CA ALA A 398 -39.07 -3.77 8.23
C ALA A 398 -38.95 -5.30 8.09
N LEU A 399 -37.74 -5.87 8.28
CA LEU A 399 -37.53 -7.32 8.30
C LEU A 399 -38.20 -8.01 9.51
N ALA A 400 -38.43 -7.28 10.60
CA ALA A 400 -39.20 -7.75 11.75
C ALA A 400 -40.73 -7.74 11.54
N GLY A 401 -41.19 -7.17 10.41
CA GLY A 401 -42.61 -6.97 10.09
C GLY A 401 -43.06 -7.58 8.76
N LEU A 402 -42.26 -8.46 8.15
CA LEU A 402 -42.73 -9.22 6.98
C LEU A 402 -43.89 -10.14 7.40
N PRO A 403 -44.99 -10.20 6.62
CA PRO A 403 -46.08 -11.11 6.92
C PRO A 403 -45.56 -12.55 7.00
N GLN A 404 -45.96 -13.28 8.03
CA GLN A 404 -45.76 -14.72 8.11
C GLN A 404 -46.26 -15.35 6.81
N ALA A 405 -45.35 -15.93 6.03
CA ALA A 405 -45.76 -16.84 4.97
C ALA A 405 -46.57 -17.96 5.63
N ALA A 406 -47.70 -18.34 5.03
CA ALA A 406 -48.51 -19.43 5.55
C ALA A 406 -47.67 -20.71 5.66
N SER A 407 -47.85 -21.45 6.76
CA SER A 407 -47.36 -22.82 6.91
C SER A 407 -47.70 -23.61 5.63
N ASP A 408 -46.77 -24.43 5.15
CA ASP A 408 -46.98 -25.31 3.99
C ASP A 408 -48.05 -26.40 4.24
N GLY A 409 -48.64 -26.42 5.45
CA GLY A 409 -49.77 -27.28 5.82
C GLY A 409 -49.37 -28.72 6.13
N GLU A 410 -48.08 -29.05 6.08
CA GLU A 410 -47.59 -30.39 6.40
C GLU A 410 -47.26 -30.56 7.89
N ASP A 411 -47.66 -31.70 8.47
CA ASP A 411 -47.17 -32.13 9.78
C ASP A 411 -45.76 -32.73 9.64
N TRP A 412 -44.78 -31.83 9.50
CA TRP A 412 -43.39 -32.21 9.39
C TRP A 412 -42.95 -33.08 10.56
N ARG A 413 -43.39 -32.82 11.79
CA ARG A 413 -42.95 -33.62 12.95
C ARG A 413 -43.32 -35.09 12.77
N ALA A 414 -44.56 -35.38 12.37
CA ALA A 414 -45.00 -36.76 12.13
C ALA A 414 -44.26 -37.40 10.95
N ARG A 415 -44.10 -36.65 9.84
CA ARG A 415 -43.42 -37.14 8.63
C ARG A 415 -41.95 -37.47 8.87
N LEU A 416 -41.22 -36.57 9.55
CA LEU A 416 -39.82 -36.77 9.88
C LEU A 416 -39.62 -37.98 10.81
N GLN A 417 -40.60 -38.30 11.67
CA GLN A 417 -40.54 -39.48 12.55
C GLN A 417 -40.85 -40.80 11.84
N SER A 418 -41.73 -40.81 10.84
CA SER A 418 -42.13 -42.02 10.12
C SER A 418 -41.16 -42.39 8.99
N GLU A 419 -40.57 -41.39 8.32
CA GLU A 419 -39.63 -41.60 7.23
C GLU A 419 -38.18 -41.69 7.74
N ARG A 420 -37.47 -42.77 7.38
CA ARG A 420 -36.05 -43.02 7.75
C ARG A 420 -35.06 -42.93 6.58
N GLY A 421 -35.52 -42.63 5.37
CA GLY A 421 -34.68 -42.58 4.16
C GLY A 421 -33.80 -41.32 4.07
N PRO A 422 -32.87 -41.27 3.10
CA PRO A 422 -32.17 -40.04 2.76
C PRO A 422 -33.18 -39.01 2.27
N TRP A 423 -32.96 -37.75 2.64
CA TRP A 423 -33.81 -36.65 2.20
C TRP A 423 -33.03 -35.72 1.31
N SER A 424 -33.66 -35.34 0.19
CA SER A 424 -33.06 -34.48 -0.80
C SER A 424 -34.04 -33.42 -1.27
N GLU A 425 -33.57 -32.19 -1.50
CA GLU A 425 -34.31 -31.14 -2.22
C GLU A 425 -35.63 -30.72 -1.54
N LEU A 426 -35.63 -30.63 -0.21
CA LEU A 426 -36.80 -30.25 0.58
C LEU A 426 -36.64 -28.87 1.20
N THR A 427 -37.73 -28.11 1.27
CA THR A 427 -37.82 -26.91 2.12
C THR A 427 -38.86 -27.15 3.21
N ILE A 428 -38.46 -27.04 4.48
CA ILE A 428 -39.30 -27.22 5.65
C ILE A 428 -39.48 -25.84 6.29
N ARG A 429 -40.72 -25.38 6.44
CA ARG A 429 -41.04 -24.04 6.93
C ARG A 429 -41.88 -24.09 8.20
N ASP A 430 -41.59 -23.20 9.15
CA ASP A 430 -42.44 -22.90 10.31
C ASP A 430 -42.80 -24.12 11.20
N ALA A 431 -41.91 -25.11 11.27
CA ALA A 431 -42.14 -26.36 12.00
C ALA A 431 -41.49 -26.39 13.39
N ASP A 432 -42.21 -26.95 14.38
CA ASP A 432 -41.64 -27.29 15.69
C ASP A 432 -41.12 -28.75 15.73
N LEU A 433 -39.81 -28.84 15.55
CA LEU A 433 -39.00 -30.05 15.52
C LEU A 433 -38.17 -30.22 16.80
N SER A 434 -38.52 -29.50 17.87
CA SER A 434 -37.78 -29.53 19.13
C SER A 434 -37.70 -30.95 19.70
N GLY A 435 -36.53 -31.31 20.21
CA GLY A 435 -36.24 -32.62 20.82
C GLY A 435 -36.23 -33.81 19.86
N LEU A 436 -36.38 -33.60 18.54
CA LEU A 436 -36.31 -34.70 17.58
C LEU A 436 -34.89 -35.27 17.44
N VAL A 437 -34.83 -36.54 17.03
CA VAL A 437 -33.60 -37.30 16.84
C VAL A 437 -33.39 -37.55 15.34
N PHE A 438 -32.27 -37.07 14.81
CA PHE A 438 -31.87 -37.15 13.41
C PHE A 438 -30.70 -38.13 13.17
N ASP A 439 -30.36 -38.93 14.19
CA ASP A 439 -29.19 -39.81 14.17
C ASP A 439 -29.11 -40.68 12.90
N GLY A 440 -27.93 -40.71 12.27
CA GLY A 440 -27.59 -41.51 11.10
C GLY A 440 -28.20 -41.04 9.78
N ARG A 441 -28.89 -39.88 9.76
CA ARG A 441 -29.55 -39.40 8.53
C ARG A 441 -28.58 -38.79 7.53
N GLU A 442 -28.93 -38.95 6.26
CA GLU A 442 -28.30 -38.29 5.13
C GLU A 442 -29.27 -37.25 4.55
N LEU A 443 -28.89 -35.98 4.61
CA LEU A 443 -29.67 -34.83 4.15
C LEU A 443 -28.87 -34.10 3.07
N SER A 444 -29.46 -33.91 1.89
CA SER A 444 -28.84 -33.19 0.77
C SER A 444 -29.75 -32.07 0.26
N GLN A 445 -29.24 -30.86 0.09
CA GLN A 445 -29.99 -29.71 -0.44
C GLN A 445 -31.31 -29.44 0.31
N ILE A 446 -31.27 -29.54 1.64
CA ILE A 446 -32.44 -29.26 2.48
C ILE A 446 -32.35 -27.84 3.03
N ARG A 447 -33.48 -27.15 3.07
CA ARG A 447 -33.59 -25.82 3.65
C ARG A 447 -34.64 -25.78 4.76
N PHE A 448 -34.20 -25.50 5.99
CA PHE A 448 -35.09 -25.19 7.11
C PHE A 448 -35.27 -23.68 7.20
N GLU A 449 -36.50 -23.21 7.21
CA GLU A 449 -36.83 -21.79 7.41
C GLU A 449 -37.75 -21.61 8.62
N ARG A 450 -37.40 -20.71 9.53
CA ARG A 450 -38.24 -20.36 10.70
C ARG A 450 -38.66 -21.57 11.54
N CYS A 451 -37.81 -22.59 11.59
CA CYS A 451 -38.07 -23.83 12.31
C CYS A 451 -37.47 -23.80 13.71
N LYS A 452 -38.10 -24.50 14.65
CA LYS A 452 -37.59 -24.70 16.01
C LYS A 452 -37.06 -26.12 16.14
N LEU A 453 -35.75 -26.27 16.31
CA LEU A 453 -35.03 -27.54 16.44
C LEU A 453 -34.35 -27.68 17.81
N ASP A 454 -34.75 -26.86 18.78
CA ASP A 454 -34.12 -26.79 20.10
C ASP A 454 -34.03 -28.17 20.75
N HIS A 455 -32.93 -28.43 21.44
CA HIS A 455 -32.64 -29.69 22.11
C HIS A 455 -32.71 -30.94 21.21
N GLY A 456 -32.69 -30.75 19.89
CA GLY A 456 -32.59 -31.82 18.91
C GLY A 456 -31.23 -32.52 18.96
N ARG A 457 -31.21 -33.79 18.54
CA ARG A 457 -30.00 -34.63 18.55
C ARG A 457 -29.64 -35.09 17.15
N TRP A 458 -28.37 -34.89 16.78
CA TRP A 458 -27.84 -35.16 15.46
C TRP A 458 -26.54 -35.95 15.60
N ARG A 459 -26.63 -37.28 15.56
CA ARG A 459 -25.44 -38.13 15.64
C ARG A 459 -25.12 -38.77 14.30
N GLN A 460 -23.85 -38.72 13.88
CA GLN A 460 -23.37 -39.42 12.69
C GLN A 460 -24.17 -39.07 11.42
N CYS A 461 -24.68 -37.84 11.33
CA CYS A 461 -25.41 -37.36 10.17
C CYS A 461 -24.45 -36.91 9.06
N ARG A 462 -24.90 -37.02 7.81
CA ARG A 462 -24.24 -36.41 6.64
C ARG A 462 -25.15 -35.32 6.08
N LEU A 463 -24.68 -34.09 6.10
CA LEU A 463 -25.36 -32.90 5.63
C LEU A 463 -24.62 -32.34 4.41
N GLU A 464 -25.28 -32.28 3.27
CA GLU A 464 -24.70 -31.72 2.05
C GLU A 464 -25.58 -30.58 1.56
N GLN A 465 -25.03 -29.37 1.42
CA GLN A 465 -25.79 -28.18 1.01
C GLN A 465 -27.05 -27.91 1.86
N VAL A 466 -27.00 -28.21 3.17
CA VAL A 466 -28.11 -27.97 4.09
C VAL A 466 -28.07 -26.54 4.60
N GLN A 467 -29.23 -25.86 4.58
CA GLN A 467 -29.38 -24.47 5.01
C GLN A 467 -30.38 -24.33 6.15
N PHE A 468 -30.05 -23.50 7.13
CA PHE A 468 -30.95 -23.06 8.18
C PHE A 468 -31.06 -21.54 8.11
N VAL A 469 -32.29 -21.03 8.04
CA VAL A 469 -32.57 -19.59 7.93
C VAL A 469 -33.62 -19.21 8.93
N ASP A 470 -33.30 -18.26 9.81
CA ASP A 470 -34.20 -17.79 10.88
C ASP A 470 -34.66 -18.92 11.84
N CYS A 471 -33.80 -19.92 12.07
CA CYS A 471 -34.12 -21.11 12.88
C CYS A 471 -33.58 -21.03 14.31
N SER A 472 -34.21 -21.74 15.24
CA SER A 472 -33.66 -21.97 16.58
C SER A 472 -33.12 -23.39 16.68
N LEU A 473 -31.86 -23.53 17.07
CA LEU A 473 -31.14 -24.78 17.32
C LEU A 473 -30.50 -24.75 18.73
N ALA A 474 -31.15 -24.05 19.66
CA ALA A 474 -30.61 -23.83 21.00
C ALA A 474 -30.52 -25.15 21.77
N GLY A 475 -29.41 -25.37 22.47
CA GLY A 475 -29.19 -26.58 23.26
C GLY A 475 -29.16 -27.89 22.44
N THR A 476 -28.99 -27.82 21.12
CA THR A 476 -28.87 -29.00 20.26
C THR A 476 -27.55 -29.72 20.50
N VAL A 477 -27.54 -31.04 20.25
CA VAL A 477 -26.33 -31.87 20.33
C VAL A 477 -26.00 -32.42 18.96
N LEU A 478 -24.85 -32.04 18.42
CA LEU A 478 -24.28 -32.55 17.18
C LEU A 478 -23.06 -33.41 17.51
N ASP A 479 -23.15 -34.72 17.31
CA ASP A 479 -22.03 -35.64 17.54
C ASP A 479 -21.61 -36.32 16.22
N ALA A 480 -20.34 -36.19 15.86
CA ALA A 480 -19.75 -36.82 14.67
C ALA A 480 -20.51 -36.51 13.36
N VAL A 481 -21.01 -35.28 13.22
CA VAL A 481 -21.73 -34.81 12.02
C VAL A 481 -20.74 -34.34 10.98
N ARG A 482 -20.96 -34.70 9.71
CA ARG A 482 -20.24 -34.16 8.56
C ARG A 482 -21.14 -33.23 7.77
N TRP A 483 -20.72 -31.99 7.60
CA TRP A 483 -21.49 -30.97 6.90
C TRP A 483 -20.65 -30.26 5.85
N SER A 484 -21.00 -30.44 4.58
CA SER A 484 -20.34 -29.81 3.44
C SER A 484 -21.29 -28.93 2.64
N GLY A 485 -20.99 -27.64 2.52
CA GLY A 485 -21.83 -26.67 1.84
C GLY A 485 -23.07 -26.26 2.63
N GLY A 486 -23.75 -25.22 2.17
CA GLY A 486 -24.90 -24.62 2.87
C GLY A 486 -24.48 -23.63 3.96
N GLY A 487 -25.31 -23.48 4.99
CA GLY A 487 -25.05 -22.46 6.02
C GLY A 487 -26.15 -22.26 7.04
N LEU A 488 -25.84 -21.44 8.05
CA LEU A 488 -26.75 -20.97 9.08
C LEU A 488 -26.85 -19.45 8.94
N ASN A 489 -28.05 -18.92 8.79
CA ASN A 489 -28.28 -17.48 8.68
C ASN A 489 -29.36 -17.05 9.70
N ARG A 490 -29.03 -16.08 10.55
CA ARG A 490 -29.91 -15.56 11.61
C ARG A 490 -30.47 -16.65 12.52
N CYS A 491 -29.62 -17.59 12.93
CA CYS A 491 -30.02 -18.74 13.75
C CYS A 491 -29.57 -18.60 15.21
N ASN A 492 -30.34 -19.19 16.13
CA ASN A 492 -29.95 -19.30 17.53
C ASN A 492 -29.27 -20.66 17.80
N LEU A 493 -27.98 -20.65 18.11
CA LEU A 493 -27.17 -21.85 18.43
C LEU A 493 -26.73 -21.86 19.90
N GLY A 494 -27.33 -21.01 20.73
CA GLY A 494 -26.95 -20.86 22.13
C GLY A 494 -26.99 -22.18 22.90
N ALA A 495 -25.99 -22.42 23.75
CA ALA A 495 -25.81 -23.63 24.54
C ALA A 495 -25.76 -24.95 23.74
N SER A 496 -25.57 -24.90 22.42
CA SER A 496 -25.42 -26.12 21.61
C SER A 496 -24.05 -26.78 21.85
N VAL A 497 -24.01 -28.11 21.70
CA VAL A 497 -22.84 -28.94 21.97
C VAL A 497 -22.45 -29.70 20.72
N TRP A 498 -21.23 -29.48 20.22
CA TRP A 498 -20.74 -30.03 18.97
C TRP A 498 -19.50 -30.88 19.25
N ASN A 499 -19.61 -32.20 19.13
CA ASN A 499 -18.50 -33.12 19.38
C ASN A 499 -18.06 -33.81 18.09
N GLY A 500 -16.81 -33.60 17.67
CA GLY A 500 -16.26 -34.26 16.49
C GLY A 500 -16.94 -33.84 15.19
N VAL A 501 -17.45 -32.61 15.11
CA VAL A 501 -18.17 -32.11 13.93
C VAL A 501 -17.17 -31.66 12.85
N GLU A 502 -17.39 -32.12 11.63
CA GLU A 502 -16.60 -31.76 10.45
C GLU A 502 -17.41 -30.80 9.57
N LEU A 503 -16.92 -29.57 9.38
CA LEU A 503 -17.52 -28.55 8.54
C LEU A 503 -16.63 -28.25 7.34
N ALA A 504 -17.22 -28.10 6.15
CA ALA A 504 -16.51 -27.69 4.95
C ALA A 504 -17.33 -26.71 4.11
N GLN A 505 -16.72 -25.58 3.72
CA GLN A 505 -17.33 -24.59 2.79
C GLN A 505 -18.69 -24.08 3.27
N LEU A 506 -18.75 -23.60 4.50
CA LEU A 506 -20.00 -23.26 5.18
C LEU A 506 -19.94 -21.84 5.75
N GLY A 507 -21.05 -21.10 5.63
CA GLY A 507 -21.22 -19.79 6.25
C GLY A 507 -22.12 -19.85 7.50
N ILE A 508 -21.70 -19.17 8.57
CA ILE A 508 -22.49 -18.90 9.77
C ILE A 508 -22.66 -17.39 9.86
N GLU A 509 -23.85 -16.89 9.54
CA GLU A 509 -24.13 -15.46 9.37
C GLU A 509 -25.19 -15.00 10.38
N ASP A 510 -24.89 -13.93 11.10
CA ASP A 510 -25.77 -13.27 12.08
C ASP A 510 -26.40 -14.25 13.08
N CYS A 511 -25.63 -15.27 13.49
CA CYS A 511 -26.08 -16.28 14.42
C CYS A 511 -25.66 -15.98 15.86
N ARG A 512 -26.52 -16.35 16.80
CA ARG A 512 -26.29 -16.26 18.25
C ARG A 512 -25.56 -17.50 18.77
N LEU A 513 -24.39 -17.31 19.38
CA LEU A 513 -23.44 -18.37 19.75
C LEU A 513 -23.14 -18.42 21.27
N ASP A 514 -24.00 -17.86 22.12
CA ASP A 514 -23.77 -17.83 23.57
C ASP A 514 -23.60 -19.24 24.15
N ASP A 515 -22.60 -19.43 25.00
CA ASP A 515 -22.33 -20.69 25.72
C ASP A 515 -22.21 -21.93 24.82
N ILE A 516 -21.88 -21.76 23.53
CA ILE A 516 -21.65 -22.89 22.63
C ILE A 516 -20.41 -23.68 23.07
N ALA A 517 -20.48 -25.01 22.99
CA ALA A 517 -19.37 -25.89 23.31
C ALA A 517 -19.00 -26.76 22.10
N VAL A 518 -17.82 -26.54 21.52
CA VAL A 518 -17.31 -27.29 20.38
C VAL A 518 -16.06 -28.06 20.78
N ASN A 519 -16.07 -29.39 20.64
CA ASN A 519 -14.96 -30.26 21.00
C ASN A 519 -14.57 -31.22 19.87
N GLY A 520 -13.35 -31.12 19.36
CA GLY A 520 -12.86 -32.01 18.33
C GLY A 520 -13.56 -31.83 16.98
N GLY A 521 -13.01 -32.47 15.95
CA GLY A 521 -13.49 -32.34 14.57
C GLY A 521 -12.58 -31.42 13.74
N ALA A 522 -13.09 -30.95 12.60
CA ALA A 522 -12.32 -30.13 11.67
C ALA A 522 -13.21 -29.16 10.88
N TRP A 523 -12.81 -27.90 10.78
CA TRP A 523 -13.50 -26.90 9.95
C TRP A 523 -12.57 -26.44 8.83
N ARG A 524 -13.07 -26.49 7.60
CA ARG A 524 -12.33 -26.08 6.41
C ARG A 524 -13.11 -25.07 5.58
N ALA A 525 -12.51 -23.92 5.27
CA ALA A 525 -13.17 -22.85 4.50
C ALA A 525 -14.52 -22.45 5.12
N VAL A 526 -14.53 -22.20 6.43
CA VAL A 526 -15.73 -21.79 7.18
C VAL A 526 -15.65 -20.29 7.47
N THR A 527 -16.73 -19.57 7.20
CA THR A 527 -16.87 -18.16 7.55
C THR A 527 -17.87 -18.00 8.68
N VAL A 528 -17.52 -17.18 9.67
CA VAL A 528 -18.43 -16.76 10.74
C VAL A 528 -18.54 -15.25 10.67
N GLN A 529 -19.74 -14.72 10.52
CA GLN A 529 -19.98 -13.29 10.39
C GLN A 529 -21.16 -12.86 11.27
N GLY A 530 -21.05 -11.69 11.89
CA GLY A 530 -22.17 -11.05 12.58
C GLY A 530 -22.26 -11.39 14.07
N GLU A 531 -23.48 -11.52 14.58
CA GLU A 531 -23.82 -11.33 16.01
C GLU A 531 -22.86 -11.99 17.03
N GLY A 532 -22.52 -13.28 16.87
CA GLY A 532 -21.65 -14.02 17.79
C GLY A 532 -22.34 -14.34 19.13
N GLY A 533 -21.58 -14.34 20.23
CA GLY A 533 -22.09 -14.57 21.58
C GLY A 533 -20.98 -14.58 22.65
N ALA A 534 -21.33 -14.71 23.92
CA ALA A 534 -20.38 -14.75 25.04
C ALA A 534 -20.18 -16.18 25.59
N GLY A 535 -19.09 -16.41 26.31
CA GLY A 535 -18.91 -17.60 27.16
C GLY A 535 -18.66 -18.94 26.44
N GLY A 536 -18.49 -18.93 25.11
CA GLY A 536 -18.28 -20.14 24.33
C GLY A 536 -16.95 -20.86 24.63
N TRP A 537 -16.90 -22.15 24.34
CA TRP A 537 -15.71 -22.98 24.49
C TRP A 537 -15.42 -23.79 23.22
N VAL A 538 -14.16 -23.76 22.78
CA VAL A 538 -13.66 -24.49 21.61
C VAL A 538 -12.43 -25.29 22.01
N GLY A 539 -12.53 -26.62 21.94
CA GLY A 539 -11.50 -27.57 22.34
C GLY A 539 -11.05 -28.48 21.20
N GLN A 540 -9.75 -28.78 21.13
CA GLN A 540 -9.16 -29.85 20.30
C GLN A 540 -9.57 -29.82 18.81
N LEU A 541 -9.85 -28.64 18.27
CA LEU A 541 -10.39 -28.46 16.93
C LEU A 541 -9.30 -28.17 15.91
N ARG A 542 -9.46 -28.67 14.68
CA ARG A 542 -8.59 -28.31 13.54
C ARG A 542 -9.28 -27.32 12.62
N TRP A 543 -8.63 -26.20 12.33
CA TRP A 543 -9.12 -25.17 11.43
C TRP A 543 -8.18 -25.00 10.24
N ASP A 544 -8.77 -24.91 9.06
CA ASP A 544 -8.08 -24.64 7.80
C ASP A 544 -8.87 -23.58 7.02
N GLN A 545 -8.31 -22.39 6.86
CA GLN A 545 -8.97 -21.24 6.23
C GLN A 545 -10.31 -20.87 6.90
N VAL A 546 -10.26 -20.57 8.20
CA VAL A 546 -11.45 -20.13 8.96
C VAL A 546 -11.37 -18.62 9.17
N ASN A 547 -12.44 -17.90 8.81
CA ASN A 547 -12.46 -16.44 8.91
C ASN A 547 -13.65 -15.96 9.74
N TRP A 548 -13.39 -15.06 10.68
CA TRP A 548 -14.39 -14.41 11.51
C TRP A 548 -14.43 -12.91 11.15
N CYS A 549 -15.64 -12.39 10.93
CA CYS A 549 -15.85 -11.00 10.56
C CYS A 549 -16.96 -10.38 11.44
N ARG A 550 -16.64 -9.32 12.18
CA ARG A 550 -17.60 -8.62 13.06
C ARG A 550 -18.24 -9.52 14.12
N VAL A 551 -17.50 -10.54 14.58
CA VAL A 551 -17.98 -11.53 15.56
C VAL A 551 -17.67 -11.08 16.99
N ARG A 552 -18.68 -11.15 17.87
CA ARG A 552 -18.48 -11.03 19.31
C ARG A 552 -18.23 -12.41 19.92
N ALA A 553 -17.15 -12.56 20.68
CA ALA A 553 -16.74 -13.77 21.36
C ALA A 553 -16.10 -13.45 22.73
N GLU A 554 -16.79 -12.63 23.52
CA GLU A 554 -16.37 -12.20 24.85
C GLU A 554 -16.23 -13.39 25.81
N ASP A 555 -15.14 -13.45 26.57
CA ASP A 555 -14.89 -14.51 27.55
C ASP A 555 -14.80 -15.95 26.97
N TRP A 556 -14.62 -16.08 25.65
CA TRP A 556 -14.48 -17.38 25.00
C TRP A 556 -13.18 -18.07 25.38
N ARG A 557 -13.21 -19.41 25.40
CA ARG A 557 -12.05 -20.24 25.76
C ARG A 557 -11.69 -21.20 24.63
N PHE A 558 -10.47 -21.06 24.13
CA PHE A 558 -9.85 -21.91 23.11
C PHE A 558 -8.79 -22.80 23.76
N THR A 559 -8.90 -24.12 23.63
CA THR A 559 -7.94 -25.07 24.22
C THR A 559 -7.51 -26.11 23.20
N GLY A 560 -6.22 -26.20 22.88
CA GLY A 560 -5.70 -27.21 21.97
C GLY A 560 -6.14 -27.03 20.51
N VAL A 561 -6.55 -25.82 20.12
CA VAL A 561 -6.95 -25.52 18.74
C VAL A 561 -5.71 -25.49 17.84
N GLN A 562 -5.80 -26.14 16.69
CA GLN A 562 -4.78 -26.12 15.64
C GLN A 562 -5.35 -25.43 14.41
N ALA A 563 -4.87 -24.24 14.09
CA ALA A 563 -5.41 -23.44 12.99
C ALA A 563 -4.32 -23.10 11.96
N ASP A 564 -4.63 -23.29 10.67
CA ASP A 564 -3.88 -22.72 9.54
C ASP A 564 -4.78 -21.71 8.81
N GLY A 565 -4.38 -20.44 8.84
CA GLY A 565 -5.16 -19.35 8.25
C GLY A 565 -6.43 -19.02 9.01
N LEU A 566 -6.33 -18.82 10.34
CA LEU A 566 -7.40 -18.20 11.12
C LEU A 566 -7.31 -16.67 10.96
N GLY A 567 -8.31 -16.07 10.34
CA GLY A 567 -8.44 -14.62 10.21
C GLY A 567 -9.54 -14.05 11.09
N LEU A 568 -9.22 -13.00 11.85
CA LEU A 568 -10.17 -12.20 12.62
C LEU A 568 -10.19 -10.78 12.06
N VAL A 569 -11.36 -10.29 11.68
CA VAL A 569 -11.56 -8.95 11.13
C VAL A 569 -12.70 -8.27 11.89
N GLU A 570 -12.45 -7.09 12.45
CA GLU A 570 -13.46 -6.30 13.18
C GLU A 570 -14.14 -7.07 14.34
N CYS A 571 -13.45 -8.03 14.94
CA CYS A 571 -14.04 -8.89 15.97
C CYS A 571 -13.83 -8.35 17.39
N GLN A 572 -14.66 -8.81 18.33
CA GLN A 572 -14.55 -8.47 19.76
C GLN A 572 -14.37 -9.74 20.58
N LEU A 573 -13.15 -9.99 21.04
CA LEU A 573 -12.78 -11.14 21.88
C LEU A 573 -12.10 -10.73 23.20
N PRO A 574 -12.61 -9.72 23.93
CA PRO A 574 -12.00 -9.32 25.19
C PRO A 574 -12.09 -10.47 26.20
N ARG A 575 -11.08 -10.56 27.08
CA ARG A 575 -10.95 -11.59 28.13
C ARG A 575 -10.94 -13.03 27.61
N SER A 576 -10.76 -13.23 26.30
CA SER A 576 -10.65 -14.56 25.72
C SER A 576 -9.42 -15.32 26.24
N GLY A 577 -9.58 -16.63 26.45
CA GLY A 577 -8.52 -17.50 26.95
C GLY A 577 -8.05 -18.48 25.88
N TRP A 578 -6.76 -18.46 25.56
CA TRP A 578 -6.11 -19.31 24.58
C TRP A 578 -5.08 -20.18 25.27
N ARG A 579 -5.26 -21.50 25.25
CA ARG A 579 -4.37 -22.44 25.93
C ARG A 579 -3.93 -23.55 25.00
N GLN A 580 -2.63 -23.80 24.93
CA GLN A 580 -2.07 -24.92 24.15
C GLN A 580 -2.47 -24.90 22.67
N CYS A 581 -2.71 -23.70 22.10
CA CYS A 581 -3.12 -23.56 20.71
C CYS A 581 -1.89 -23.46 19.79
N ARG A 582 -2.02 -23.98 18.57
CA ARG A 582 -1.04 -23.83 17.48
C ARG A 582 -1.68 -23.08 16.34
N LEU A 583 -1.18 -21.89 16.05
CA LEU A 583 -1.77 -20.97 15.08
C LEU A 583 -0.73 -20.64 14.01
N LEU A 584 -0.94 -21.15 12.80
CA LEU A 584 -0.16 -20.86 11.62
C LEU A 584 -0.91 -19.82 10.78
N LYS A 585 -0.23 -18.74 10.36
CA LYS A 585 -0.84 -17.65 9.58
C LYS A 585 -2.08 -17.06 10.24
N PHE A 586 -2.03 -16.88 11.57
CA PHE A 586 -3.05 -16.17 12.31
C PHE A 586 -3.07 -14.70 11.91
N SER A 587 -4.23 -14.12 11.64
CA SER A 587 -4.37 -12.68 11.43
C SER A 587 -5.46 -12.06 12.32
N ALA A 588 -5.18 -10.87 12.84
CA ALA A 588 -6.14 -10.02 13.51
C ALA A 588 -6.03 -8.59 12.98
N LEU A 589 -7.13 -8.06 12.46
CA LEU A 589 -7.28 -6.71 11.94
C LEU A 589 -8.50 -6.06 12.58
N ASP A 590 -8.36 -4.81 13.05
CA ASP A 590 -9.43 -4.07 13.75
C ASP A 590 -10.11 -4.90 14.87
N THR A 591 -9.36 -5.78 15.53
CA THR A 591 -9.91 -6.79 16.44
C THR A 591 -9.50 -6.51 17.88
N ASP A 592 -10.48 -6.50 18.79
CA ASP A 592 -10.25 -6.33 20.22
C ASP A 592 -9.93 -7.68 20.90
N LEU A 593 -8.69 -7.83 21.36
CA LEU A 593 -8.20 -8.95 22.17
C LEU A 593 -7.76 -8.48 23.56
N SER A 594 -8.31 -7.37 24.06
CA SER A 594 -7.96 -6.80 25.35
C SER A 594 -8.22 -7.78 26.50
N ALA A 595 -7.34 -7.78 27.49
CA ALA A 595 -7.35 -8.67 28.65
C ALA A 595 -7.36 -10.19 28.29
N SER A 596 -7.03 -10.55 27.05
CA SER A 596 -6.90 -11.94 26.66
C SER A 596 -5.73 -12.63 27.36
N VAL A 597 -5.85 -13.94 27.58
CA VAL A 597 -4.82 -14.76 28.23
C VAL A 597 -4.35 -15.84 27.26
N TRP A 598 -3.07 -15.83 26.94
CA TRP A 598 -2.42 -16.81 26.07
C TRP A 598 -1.42 -17.61 26.89
N GLN A 599 -1.57 -18.92 26.93
CA GLN A 599 -0.71 -19.79 27.73
C GLN A 599 -0.27 -21.00 26.91
N ARG A 600 1.06 -21.20 26.79
CA ARG A 600 1.64 -22.32 26.05
C ARG A 600 1.17 -22.40 24.60
N CYS A 601 1.01 -21.23 23.97
CA CYS A 601 0.56 -21.13 22.59
C CYS A 601 1.75 -20.96 21.64
N GLN A 602 1.62 -21.48 20.43
CA GLN A 602 2.58 -21.32 19.35
C GLN A 602 1.93 -20.53 18.22
N GLN A 603 2.52 -19.40 17.84
CA GLN A 603 2.12 -18.61 16.67
C GLN A 603 3.27 -18.58 15.66
N ARG A 604 2.97 -18.86 14.40
CA ARG A 604 3.93 -18.78 13.29
C ARG A 604 3.35 -17.92 12.18
N PHE A 605 4.11 -16.92 11.73
CA PHE A 605 3.64 -15.93 10.74
C PHE A 605 2.36 -15.23 11.19
N GLY A 606 2.21 -15.00 12.50
CA GLY A 606 1.07 -14.31 13.05
C GLY A 606 1.15 -12.82 12.76
N VAL A 607 0.06 -12.22 12.29
CA VAL A 607 -0.04 -10.79 12.01
C VAL A 607 -1.14 -10.18 12.86
N MET A 608 -0.80 -9.18 13.65
CA MET A 608 -1.74 -8.32 14.35
C MET A 608 -1.41 -6.89 13.96
N SER A 609 -2.37 -6.16 13.40
CA SER A 609 -2.11 -4.79 12.95
C SER A 609 -3.36 -3.93 13.00
N HIS A 610 -3.17 -2.61 12.87
CA HIS A 610 -4.18 -1.58 12.56
C HIS A 610 -5.51 -1.74 13.31
N GLY A 611 -5.76 -0.87 14.29
CA GLY A 611 -7.01 -0.83 15.06
C GLY A 611 -7.26 -2.04 15.98
N SER A 612 -6.37 -3.04 15.97
CA SER A 612 -6.42 -4.16 16.91
C SER A 612 -5.87 -3.78 18.29
N SER A 613 -6.33 -4.48 19.34
CA SER A 613 -5.92 -4.23 20.72
C SER A 613 -5.50 -5.51 21.45
N LEU A 614 -4.37 -5.45 22.16
CA LEU A 614 -3.89 -6.37 23.19
C LEU A 614 -3.76 -5.68 24.55
N ARG A 615 -4.51 -4.60 24.81
CA ARG A 615 -4.47 -3.90 26.10
C ARG A 615 -4.67 -4.89 27.24
N GLN A 616 -3.79 -4.86 28.26
CA GLN A 616 -3.84 -5.74 29.43
C GLN A 616 -3.80 -7.25 29.12
N ALA A 617 -3.45 -7.65 27.90
CA ALA A 617 -3.31 -9.06 27.56
C ALA A 617 -2.11 -9.67 28.30
N ARG A 618 -2.19 -10.99 28.52
CA ARG A 618 -1.14 -11.76 29.20
C ARG A 618 -0.71 -12.94 28.33
N LEU A 619 0.57 -13.00 27.99
CA LEU A 619 1.19 -14.10 27.27
C LEU A 619 2.21 -14.78 28.20
N GLU A 620 2.07 -16.10 28.40
CA GLU A 620 2.91 -16.91 29.28
C GLU A 620 3.33 -18.20 28.58
N ASP A 621 4.63 -18.51 28.63
CA ASP A 621 5.20 -19.73 28.02
C ASP A 621 4.88 -19.88 26.52
N CYS A 622 4.78 -18.77 25.77
CA CYS A 622 4.40 -18.78 24.35
C CYS A 622 5.61 -18.72 23.40
N GLU A 623 5.43 -19.23 22.19
CA GLU A 623 6.39 -19.09 21.09
C GLU A 623 5.76 -18.27 19.94
N LEU A 624 6.37 -17.14 19.61
CA LEU A 624 5.96 -16.24 18.53
C LEU A 624 7.08 -16.20 17.48
N LEU A 625 6.95 -16.98 16.42
CA LEU A 625 7.99 -17.12 15.40
C LEU A 625 7.61 -16.33 14.14
N SER A 626 8.45 -15.35 13.78
CA SER A 626 8.23 -14.49 12.61
C SER A 626 6.87 -13.79 12.64
N CYS A 627 6.47 -13.32 13.83
CA CYS A 627 5.22 -12.59 14.01
C CYS A 627 5.43 -11.08 13.77
N SER A 628 4.34 -10.41 13.41
CA SER A 628 4.31 -8.97 13.12
C SER A 628 3.17 -8.30 13.88
N TRP A 629 3.51 -7.36 14.76
CA TRP A 629 2.63 -6.56 15.59
C TRP A 629 2.81 -5.07 15.24
N GLN A 630 2.16 -4.61 14.18
CA GLN A 630 2.38 -3.26 13.65
C GLN A 630 1.22 -2.34 13.99
N GLU A 631 1.51 -1.17 14.56
CA GLU A 631 0.46 -0.18 14.91
C GLU A 631 -0.63 -0.81 15.80
N LEU A 632 -0.18 -1.61 16.75
CA LEU A 632 -1.02 -2.36 17.70
C LEU A 632 -1.07 -1.63 19.04
N ASP A 633 -2.26 -1.52 19.62
CA ASP A 633 -2.41 -1.00 20.98
C ASP A 633 -2.27 -2.14 22.00
N ALA A 634 -1.22 -2.10 22.80
CA ALA A 634 -0.86 -3.11 23.77
C ALA A 634 -0.47 -2.49 25.12
N ALA A 635 -1.16 -1.43 25.54
CA ALA A 635 -0.95 -0.82 26.84
C ALA A 635 -1.11 -1.85 27.98
N GLN A 636 -0.20 -1.83 28.96
CA GLN A 636 -0.17 -2.78 30.09
C GLN A 636 -0.06 -4.26 29.69
N LEU A 637 0.46 -4.56 28.49
CA LEU A 637 0.75 -5.92 28.05
C LEU A 637 1.73 -6.61 29.00
N ARG A 638 1.51 -7.90 29.28
CA ARG A 638 2.44 -8.74 30.04
C ARG A 638 2.88 -9.93 29.20
N ILE A 639 4.18 -10.03 28.95
CA ILE A 639 4.81 -11.16 28.28
C ILE A 639 5.86 -11.77 29.21
N GLU A 640 5.66 -13.03 29.59
CA GLU A 640 6.48 -13.70 30.58
C GLU A 640 6.92 -15.07 30.02
N HIS A 641 8.22 -15.34 30.04
CA HIS A 641 8.81 -16.62 29.63
C HIS A 641 8.50 -17.02 28.18
N CYS A 642 8.41 -16.05 27.27
CA CYS A 642 8.10 -16.28 25.86
C CYS A 642 9.33 -16.20 24.95
N ALA A 643 9.31 -16.99 23.87
CA ALA A 643 10.28 -16.89 22.79
C ALA A 643 9.66 -16.17 21.59
N CYS A 644 10.14 -14.96 21.31
CA CYS A 644 9.64 -14.07 20.27
C CYS A 644 10.79 -13.56 19.35
N PRO A 645 11.62 -14.45 18.76
CA PRO A 645 12.73 -14.03 17.92
C PRO A 645 12.21 -13.30 16.68
N GLN A 646 12.89 -12.21 16.31
CA GLN A 646 12.59 -11.38 15.15
C GLN A 646 11.14 -10.88 15.11
N LEU A 647 10.58 -10.55 16.28
CA LEU A 647 9.27 -9.92 16.37
C LEU A 647 9.31 -8.55 15.67
N HIS A 648 8.43 -8.34 14.70
CA HIS A 648 8.29 -7.06 14.02
C HIS A 648 7.23 -6.20 14.74
N ALA A 649 7.66 -5.32 15.64
CA ALA A 649 6.82 -4.50 16.50
C ALA A 649 6.91 -2.99 16.18
N GLN A 650 6.94 -2.64 14.89
CA GLN A 650 7.06 -1.24 14.48
C GLN A 650 5.80 -0.45 14.89
N ARG A 651 6.00 0.73 15.49
CA ARG A 651 4.92 1.57 16.02
C ARG A 651 3.99 0.86 17.02
N LEU A 652 4.49 -0.18 17.70
CA LEU A 652 3.76 -0.81 18.81
C LEU A 652 3.54 0.23 19.92
N SER A 653 2.30 0.39 20.37
CA SER A 653 1.99 1.21 21.55
C SER A 653 1.85 0.30 22.76
N ALA A 654 2.90 0.15 23.55
CA ALA A 654 2.90 -0.71 24.74
C ALA A 654 3.42 0.01 25.99
N PRO A 655 2.83 1.16 26.38
CA PRO A 655 3.18 1.81 27.63
C PRO A 655 2.84 0.91 28.83
N ASP A 656 3.63 1.03 29.89
CA ASP A 656 3.45 0.25 31.14
C ASP A 656 3.49 -1.28 30.94
N SER A 657 4.10 -1.75 29.85
CA SER A 657 4.22 -3.18 29.55
C SER A 657 5.31 -3.87 30.39
N LEU A 658 5.16 -5.16 30.63
CA LEU A 658 6.14 -6.02 31.30
C LEU A 658 6.60 -7.14 30.36
N TRP A 659 7.91 -7.26 30.21
CA TRP A 659 8.60 -8.30 29.45
C TRP A 659 9.59 -8.97 30.40
N ARG A 660 9.34 -10.24 30.77
CA ARG A 660 10.18 -10.95 31.73
C ARG A 660 10.63 -12.30 31.22
N GLY A 661 11.94 -12.53 31.19
CA GLY A 661 12.51 -13.80 30.77
C GLY A 661 12.21 -14.14 29.31
N CYS A 662 12.12 -13.11 28.45
CA CYS A 662 11.74 -13.28 27.04
C CYS A 662 12.97 -13.35 26.13
N ALA A 663 12.91 -14.19 25.10
CA ALA A 663 13.87 -14.17 24.00
C ALA A 663 13.35 -13.29 22.86
N LEU A 664 13.94 -12.12 22.65
CA LEU A 664 13.51 -11.06 21.73
C LEU A 664 14.66 -10.66 20.77
N ASP A 665 15.56 -11.59 20.46
CA ASP A 665 16.69 -11.34 19.56
C ASP A 665 16.19 -10.89 18.18
N GLY A 666 16.72 -9.78 17.68
CA GLY A 666 16.29 -9.14 16.44
C GLY A 666 14.93 -8.43 16.50
N LEU A 667 14.39 -8.15 17.70
CA LEU A 667 13.17 -7.35 17.87
C LEU A 667 13.26 -6.05 17.09
N ASN A 668 12.28 -5.77 16.24
CA ASN A 668 12.16 -4.49 15.55
C ASN A 668 11.07 -3.64 16.21
N ALA A 669 11.47 -2.78 17.15
CA ALA A 669 10.62 -1.84 17.87
C ALA A 669 10.81 -0.39 17.37
N THR A 670 11.08 -0.22 16.08
CA THR A 670 11.25 1.11 15.46
C THR A 670 9.99 1.95 15.67
N HIS A 671 10.13 3.16 16.21
CA HIS A 671 9.06 4.09 16.57
C HIS A 671 8.02 3.54 17.57
N ALA A 672 8.35 2.50 18.33
CA ALA A 672 7.44 1.98 19.35
C ALA A 672 7.32 2.95 20.54
N GLU A 673 6.13 3.00 21.14
CA GLU A 673 5.86 3.72 22.38
C GLU A 673 5.95 2.73 23.56
N LEU A 674 7.07 2.79 24.28
CA LEU A 674 7.44 1.88 25.37
C LEU A 674 7.69 2.66 26.68
N SER A 675 7.03 3.80 26.87
CA SER A 675 7.12 4.56 28.12
C SER A 675 6.76 3.69 29.32
N ARG A 676 7.59 3.73 30.37
CA ARG A 676 7.46 2.93 31.60
C ARG A 676 7.43 1.41 31.38
N ALA A 677 7.83 0.93 30.20
CA ALA A 677 7.98 -0.49 29.96
C ALA A 677 9.11 -1.09 30.82
N ARG A 678 8.94 -2.32 31.27
CA ARG A 678 9.91 -3.08 32.07
C ARG A 678 10.39 -4.29 31.29
N PHE A 679 11.70 -4.39 31.09
CA PHE A 679 12.37 -5.56 30.55
C PHE A 679 13.26 -6.18 31.64
N GLU A 680 13.01 -7.44 31.97
CA GLU A 680 13.68 -8.14 33.07
C GLU A 680 14.21 -9.48 32.55
N ALA A 681 15.53 -9.68 32.58
CA ALA A 681 16.18 -10.89 32.11
C ALA A 681 15.82 -11.29 30.66
N CYS A 682 15.72 -10.31 29.76
CA CYS A 682 15.38 -10.52 28.35
C CYS A 682 16.62 -10.58 27.44
N ALA A 683 16.56 -11.43 26.41
CA ALA A 683 17.54 -11.41 25.31
C ALA A 683 17.07 -10.45 24.22
N LEU A 684 17.85 -9.41 23.91
CA LEU A 684 17.54 -8.33 22.98
C LEU A 684 18.73 -8.09 22.04
N LYS A 685 19.48 -9.15 21.70
CA LYS A 685 20.61 -9.02 20.77
C LYS A 685 20.10 -8.52 19.43
N ASP A 686 20.81 -7.61 18.78
CA ASP A 686 20.46 -7.05 17.47
C ASP A 686 19.09 -6.32 17.42
N ALA A 687 18.51 -5.97 18.58
CA ALA A 687 17.22 -5.28 18.64
C ALA A 687 17.30 -3.86 18.04
N LEU A 688 16.25 -3.43 17.35
CA LEU A 688 16.13 -2.12 16.71
C LEU A 688 15.14 -1.25 17.49
N PHE A 689 15.63 -0.24 18.18
CA PHE A 689 14.85 0.76 18.93
C PHE A 689 14.88 2.14 18.28
N TYR A 690 15.10 2.20 16.96
CA TYR A 690 15.21 3.48 16.25
C TYR A 690 13.98 4.36 16.47
N GLY A 691 14.19 5.57 16.98
CA GLY A 691 13.09 6.52 17.21
C GLY A 691 12.06 6.09 18.27
N ALA A 692 12.29 5.00 19.00
CA ALA A 692 11.36 4.51 20.02
C ALA A 692 11.30 5.44 21.24
N THR A 693 10.14 5.53 21.90
CA THR A 693 10.00 6.24 23.17
C THR A 693 10.18 5.26 24.33
N LEU A 694 11.24 5.44 25.12
CA LEU A 694 11.60 4.59 26.26
C LEU A 694 11.65 5.40 27.57
N SER A 695 10.91 6.51 27.64
CA SER A 695 10.83 7.38 28.81
C SER A 695 10.44 6.58 30.05
N ASP A 696 11.17 6.74 31.16
CA ASP A 696 10.95 6.03 32.42
C ASP A 696 10.93 4.48 32.33
N SER A 697 11.42 3.92 31.21
CA SER A 697 11.57 2.47 31.07
C SER A 697 12.64 1.92 32.00
N ARG A 698 12.53 0.62 32.32
CA ARG A 698 13.52 -0.12 33.11
C ARG A 698 14.00 -1.33 32.33
N MET A 699 15.31 -1.51 32.27
CA MET A 699 15.95 -2.71 31.71
C MET A 699 16.94 -3.28 32.71
N GLU A 700 16.70 -4.51 33.17
CA GLU A 700 17.53 -5.18 34.16
C GLU A 700 17.92 -6.58 33.72
N GLY A 701 19.23 -6.87 33.71
CA GLY A 701 19.75 -8.18 33.35
C GLY A 701 19.52 -8.56 31.89
N CYS A 702 19.39 -7.57 31.00
CA CYS A 702 19.13 -7.78 29.58
C CYS A 702 20.41 -7.96 28.76
N ASN A 703 20.31 -8.70 27.66
CA ASN A 703 21.36 -8.79 26.64
C ASN A 703 21.05 -7.83 25.48
N LEU A 704 21.77 -6.71 25.39
CA LEU A 704 21.62 -5.65 24.38
C LEU A 704 22.83 -5.61 23.42
N ILE A 705 23.53 -6.74 23.23
CA ILE A 705 24.65 -6.81 22.29
C ILE A 705 24.18 -6.41 20.89
N ASP A 706 24.92 -5.51 20.24
CA ASP A 706 24.63 -4.98 18.90
C ASP A 706 23.23 -4.34 18.73
N ALA A 707 22.55 -4.01 19.83
CA ALA A 707 21.29 -3.29 19.78
C ALA A 707 21.48 -1.88 19.20
N LYS A 708 20.47 -1.42 18.45
CA LYS A 708 20.51 -0.13 17.74
C LYS A 708 19.48 0.81 18.33
N THR A 709 19.95 1.90 18.91
CA THR A 709 19.20 2.80 19.80
C THR A 709 19.21 4.24 19.31
N ALA A 710 19.69 4.48 18.08
CA ALA A 710 19.74 5.81 17.49
C ALA A 710 18.35 6.49 17.51
N TRP A 711 18.33 7.77 17.86
CA TRP A 711 17.13 8.61 17.96
C TRP A 711 16.04 8.17 18.96
N MET A 712 16.28 7.14 19.77
CA MET A 712 15.33 6.79 20.84
C MET A 712 15.22 7.94 21.86
N ARG A 713 14.06 8.08 22.51
CA ARG A 713 13.93 8.89 23.73
C ARG A 713 14.29 8.01 24.94
N PRO A 714 15.46 8.20 25.58
CA PRO A 714 15.94 7.30 26.63
C PRO A 714 15.18 7.49 27.95
N PRO A 715 15.30 6.56 28.92
CA PRO A 715 14.76 6.76 30.27
C PRO A 715 15.50 7.88 31.04
N ALA A 716 14.76 8.64 31.85
CA ALA A 716 15.34 9.67 32.72
C ALA A 716 16.05 9.02 33.94
N GLY A 717 17.38 8.92 33.90
CA GLY A 717 18.21 8.52 35.04
C GLY A 717 18.29 7.00 35.33
N GLY A 718 19.47 6.40 35.13
CA GLY A 718 19.88 5.10 35.70
C GLY A 718 18.93 3.89 35.54
N GLY A 719 17.96 3.94 34.62
CA GLY A 719 16.91 2.92 34.46
C GLY A 719 17.38 1.62 33.83
N TRP A 720 18.55 1.63 33.19
CA TRP A 720 19.17 0.45 32.58
C TRP A 720 20.34 0.01 33.45
N ARG A 721 20.29 -1.20 34.02
CA ARG A 721 21.29 -1.69 34.98
C ARG A 721 21.59 -3.17 34.76
N GLY A 722 22.86 -3.54 34.90
CA GLY A 722 23.28 -4.96 34.81
C GLY A 722 23.07 -5.59 33.43
N ASN A 723 23.09 -4.79 32.36
CA ASN A 723 22.90 -5.26 30.98
C ASN A 723 24.24 -5.57 30.29
N LEU A 724 24.21 -6.45 29.30
CA LEU A 724 25.32 -6.67 28.36
C LEU A 724 25.15 -5.75 27.14
N GLU A 725 26.03 -4.78 26.91
CA GLU A 725 25.81 -3.72 25.90
C GLU A 725 26.95 -3.60 24.87
N THR A 726 27.79 -4.62 24.73
CA THR A 726 28.90 -4.62 23.77
C THR A 726 28.38 -4.40 22.33
N GLY A 727 28.99 -3.46 21.59
CA GLY A 727 28.63 -3.20 20.19
C GLY A 727 27.36 -2.35 19.98
N ARG A 728 26.70 -1.90 21.06
CA ARG A 728 25.49 -1.07 20.97
C ARG A 728 25.74 0.22 20.17
N GLN A 729 24.85 0.51 19.23
CA GLN A 729 24.94 1.67 18.34
C GLN A 729 23.95 2.76 18.77
N ASP A 730 24.46 3.78 19.47
CA ASP A 730 23.66 4.86 20.08
C ASP A 730 23.54 6.14 19.24
N TRP A 731 24.21 6.22 18.09
CA TRP A 731 24.35 7.47 17.34
C TRP A 731 23.48 7.51 16.09
N PRO A 732 22.81 8.65 15.82
CA PRO A 732 22.76 9.88 16.61
C PRO A 732 21.80 9.76 17.79
N ARG A 733 21.95 10.64 18.78
CA ARG A 733 21.03 10.76 19.90
C ARG A 733 20.00 11.86 19.61
N ARG A 734 18.75 11.64 20.02
CA ARG A 734 17.72 12.69 20.02
C ARG A 734 18.13 13.78 21.03
N ALA A 735 18.00 15.05 20.68
CA ALA A 735 18.17 16.14 21.65
C ALA A 735 17.21 15.93 22.84
N GLN A 736 17.72 16.05 24.07
CA GLN A 736 16.96 15.81 25.30
C GLN A 736 15.84 16.82 25.50
#